data_AF-A0A1P8UP03-F1
#
_entry.id   AF-A0A1P8UP03-F1
#
_cell.length_a   1.000
_cell.length_b   1.000
_cell.length_c   1.000
_cell.angle_alpha   90.00
_cell.angle_beta   90.00
_cell.angle_gamma   90.00
#
_symmetry.space_group_name_H-M   'P 1'
#
loop_
_entity.id
_entity.type
_entity.pdbx_description
1 polymer ?
#
loop_
_entity_poly.entity_id
_entity_poly.type
_entity_poly.pdbx_seq_one_letter_code
_entity_poly.pdbx_strand_id
1 'polypeptide(L)'
;MTQSHPSLSLADLRMRIESGAVQSPGRTSILAFLDLACSAMGPETFHDPGVLASEASFAASFPRIPDDDLATAYGDAALYGRCRESLLRHARLAGAWPDEDPYTLLNQLARERRLPGVNRKLMEEMFPGTILRDVTRELAIAADCDLRDRKRNAFRNSFSTIDKLRGDPRVVAAGILCPEKIGCFPAYRDGDRHRIELPAALAAVRGRLPAGHALHARRAFELAVDFGLLSEDGPKPGWSLSLEDATRYHVAVRQQISANTAALYLRTLLSLLRCTDPAAVSEDVTADRVRRPERHDKLAEPRKRKTNRKLVILPTAMEAEVAAFAKHRSTSRRRVKDLRRLLRDLLDAGFDIDSPTFLQDAVAFFETRVEERADLTRRDYRTALRTFLAHTQRLSSWQGMISRAKGTIASGPDMQGLLLVRKYAVSSEPPIPPDKIDVEVARGFLLKAQAFRDVAKCLAGLAALDVLRTQYPELLSGPAIGDQRDWLRHRRGEMHTALENSLRSIAEAAGYGAFGVKELITAARRLVELTSDKTVFEAQIDVIPWRNLIAAAAASHPREMLHYRAPLLRLADRVSRVWTPGWQNLQARLVEAGIPRAENPVDTMMDVAGKSALEPWQLDREWAWVHERSLRPDLRRKWVRAIDNFDALQSVPEIAGDGLLPPEKLGPMPRTGARLKNAHFPLPRRFDAALEGETKQVLEAAHFVWRCLREFGDHARGDDPSTGMLVSEEVLERIIREQSFMTPASAQLHVARIRDWRESRFGLV
;
A
#
# COMPACT_ATOMS: atom_id res chain seq x y z
N MET A 1 -59.53 7.89 14.92
CA MET A 1 -59.45 9.15 15.69
C MET A 1 -58.01 9.63 15.65
N THR A 2 -57.69 10.55 14.74
CA THR A 2 -56.38 11.22 14.69
C THR A 2 -56.32 12.23 15.84
N GLN A 3 -55.57 11.91 16.89
CA GLN A 3 -55.27 12.87 17.95
C GLN A 3 -54.46 14.02 17.31
N SER A 4 -54.99 15.24 17.32
CA SER A 4 -54.24 16.42 16.92
C SER A 4 -53.16 16.66 17.97
N HIS A 5 -51.90 16.38 17.64
CA HIS A 5 -50.79 16.76 18.49
C HIS A 5 -50.74 18.29 18.60
N PRO A 6 -50.56 18.87 19.80
CA PRO A 6 -50.42 20.32 19.96
C PRO A 6 -49.19 20.80 19.19
N SER A 7 -49.39 21.80 18.33
CA SER A 7 -48.33 22.40 17.50
C SER A 7 -47.28 23.08 18.38
N LEU A 8 -46.02 22.67 18.26
CA LEU A 8 -44.88 23.16 19.04
C LEU A 8 -44.35 24.49 18.46
N SER A 9 -44.06 25.51 19.27
CA SER A 9 -43.30 26.71 18.85
C SER A 9 -41.81 26.64 19.25
N LEU A 10 -40.97 27.58 18.79
CA LEU A 10 -39.57 27.68 19.27
C LEU A 10 -39.50 28.10 20.75
N ALA A 11 -40.44 28.91 21.22
CA ALA A 11 -40.61 29.22 22.63
C ALA A 11 -40.96 27.98 23.47
N ASP A 12 -41.85 27.12 22.98
CA ASP A 12 -42.16 25.85 23.64
C ASP A 12 -40.95 24.90 23.64
N LEU A 13 -40.18 24.87 22.54
CA LEU A 13 -38.95 24.10 22.46
C LEU A 13 -37.93 24.58 23.50
N ARG A 14 -37.78 25.90 23.68
CA ARG A 14 -36.96 26.50 24.74
C ARG A 14 -37.41 26.02 26.12
N MET A 15 -38.69 26.16 26.43
CA MET A 15 -39.26 25.73 27.72
C MET A 15 -39.07 24.23 27.99
N ARG A 16 -39.20 23.39 26.97
CA ARG A 16 -38.98 21.93 27.08
C ARG A 16 -37.50 21.57 27.31
N ILE A 17 -36.57 22.34 26.74
CA ILE A 17 -35.14 22.18 27.01
C ILE A 17 -34.81 22.70 28.43
N GLU A 18 -35.40 23.81 28.85
CA GLU A 18 -35.21 24.40 30.18
C GLU A 18 -35.74 23.50 31.31
N SER A 19 -36.89 22.86 31.10
CA SER A 19 -37.48 21.89 32.04
C SER A 19 -36.80 20.53 32.01
N GLY A 20 -35.91 20.27 31.03
CA GLY A 20 -35.26 18.97 30.84
C GLY A 20 -36.14 17.90 30.18
N ALA A 21 -37.36 18.25 29.76
CA ALA A 21 -38.24 17.36 29.01
C ALA A 21 -37.64 16.94 27.66
N VAL A 22 -36.83 17.80 27.04
CA VAL A 22 -35.96 17.46 25.91
C VAL A 22 -34.51 17.43 26.40
N GLN A 23 -33.97 16.22 26.61
CA GLN A 23 -32.58 16.07 27.04
C GLN A 23 -31.63 16.53 25.93
N SER A 24 -30.77 17.51 26.24
CA SER A 24 -29.77 18.04 25.33
C SER A 24 -28.38 18.07 25.99
N PRO A 25 -27.37 17.38 25.45
CA PRO A 25 -25.99 17.63 25.82
C PRO A 25 -25.58 19.03 25.33
N GLY A 26 -25.34 19.95 26.27
CA GLY A 26 -25.03 21.37 25.97
C GLY A 26 -26.25 22.29 26.01
N ARG A 27 -27.09 22.15 27.06
CA ARG A 27 -28.31 22.95 27.30
C ARG A 27 -28.09 24.45 27.08
N THR A 28 -27.10 25.04 27.71
CA THR A 28 -26.92 26.51 27.64
C THR A 28 -26.48 26.96 26.24
N SER A 29 -25.69 26.16 25.52
CA SER A 29 -25.34 26.41 24.12
C SER A 29 -26.56 26.39 23.17
N ILE A 30 -27.53 25.48 23.36
CA ILE A 30 -28.78 25.49 22.56
C ILE A 30 -29.70 26.63 23.00
N LEU A 31 -29.71 27.02 24.28
CA LEU A 31 -30.44 28.21 24.73
C LEU A 31 -29.86 29.49 24.11
N ALA A 32 -28.53 29.62 24.04
CA ALA A 32 -27.88 30.72 23.33
C ALA A 32 -28.21 30.74 21.82
N PHE A 33 -28.34 29.57 21.19
CA PHE A 33 -28.81 29.48 19.80
C PHE A 33 -30.28 29.90 19.64
N LEU A 34 -31.14 29.55 20.61
CA LEU A 34 -32.53 30.01 20.64
C LEU A 34 -32.63 31.51 20.92
N ASP A 35 -31.77 32.08 21.75
CA ASP A 35 -31.68 33.52 21.99
C ASP A 35 -31.21 34.27 20.73
N LEU A 36 -30.20 33.73 20.01
CA LEU A 36 -29.79 34.25 18.70
C LEU A 36 -30.95 34.19 17.69
N ALA A 37 -31.71 33.09 17.68
CA ALA A 37 -32.87 32.97 16.79
C ALA A 37 -33.99 33.94 17.15
N CYS A 38 -34.29 34.14 18.44
CA CYS A 38 -35.25 35.12 18.91
C CYS A 38 -34.81 36.56 18.55
N SER A 39 -33.52 36.85 18.68
CA SER A 39 -32.96 38.16 18.35
C SER A 39 -32.98 38.45 16.85
N ALA A 40 -32.69 37.44 16.02
CA ALA A 40 -32.63 37.59 14.56
C ALA A 40 -34.02 37.64 13.90
N MET A 41 -35.01 36.89 14.41
CA MET A 41 -36.34 36.80 13.78
C MET A 41 -37.41 37.67 14.44
N GLY A 42 -37.11 38.22 15.63
CA GLY A 42 -38.06 38.94 16.46
C GLY A 42 -38.95 38.02 17.32
N PRO A 43 -39.51 38.57 18.43
CA PRO A 43 -40.26 37.80 19.41
C PRO A 43 -41.57 37.23 18.86
N GLU A 44 -42.25 37.93 17.94
CA GLU A 44 -43.51 37.46 17.36
C GLU A 44 -43.31 36.15 16.57
N THR A 45 -42.35 36.13 15.65
CA THR A 45 -42.00 34.94 14.86
C THR A 45 -41.48 33.79 15.73
N PHE A 46 -40.80 34.09 16.85
CA PHE A 46 -40.28 33.07 17.76
C PHE A 46 -41.39 32.32 18.53
N HIS A 47 -42.53 32.98 18.78
CA HIS A 47 -43.69 32.38 19.44
C HIS A 47 -44.70 31.77 18.45
N ASP A 48 -44.54 31.99 17.16
CA ASP A 48 -45.44 31.43 16.14
C ASP A 48 -45.24 29.91 16.01
N PRO A 49 -46.26 29.07 16.33
CA PRO A 49 -46.19 27.63 16.10
C PRO A 49 -46.09 27.27 14.61
N GLY A 50 -46.44 28.20 13.70
CA GLY A 50 -46.30 28.06 12.25
C GLY A 50 -44.87 27.74 11.81
N VAL A 51 -43.86 28.22 12.53
CA VAL A 51 -42.43 28.00 12.23
C VAL A 51 -42.05 26.52 12.31
N LEU A 52 -42.60 25.78 13.28
CA LEU A 52 -42.35 24.33 13.43
C LEU A 52 -43.54 23.47 12.99
N ALA A 53 -44.53 24.04 12.28
CA ALA A 53 -45.67 23.27 11.79
C ALA A 53 -45.26 22.17 10.78
N SER A 54 -44.19 22.41 10.02
CA SER A 54 -43.60 21.43 9.10
C SER A 54 -42.10 21.70 8.89
N GLU A 55 -41.36 20.72 8.36
CA GLU A 55 -39.97 20.95 7.95
C GLU A 55 -39.85 22.01 6.84
N ALA A 56 -40.88 22.14 5.99
CA ALA A 56 -40.93 23.16 4.95
C ALA A 56 -41.07 24.57 5.55
N SER A 57 -41.95 24.72 6.55
CA SER A 57 -42.11 25.98 7.30
C SER A 57 -40.81 26.37 8.01
N PHE A 58 -40.16 25.40 8.67
CA PHE A 58 -38.86 25.63 9.30
C PHE A 58 -37.80 26.03 8.27
N ALA A 59 -37.77 25.39 7.11
CA ALA A 59 -36.82 25.72 6.05
C ALA A 59 -37.10 27.09 5.41
N ALA A 60 -38.35 27.59 5.44
CA ALA A 60 -38.69 28.92 4.99
C ALA A 60 -38.21 30.00 5.97
N SER A 61 -38.41 29.80 7.28
CA SER A 61 -37.90 30.70 8.33
C SER A 61 -36.38 30.60 8.52
N PHE A 62 -35.80 29.41 8.29
CA PHE A 62 -34.38 29.12 8.36
C PHE A 62 -33.89 28.50 7.03
N PRO A 63 -33.63 29.30 5.99
CA PRO A 63 -33.13 28.81 4.71
C PRO A 63 -31.78 28.10 4.84
N ARG A 64 -31.50 27.09 4.00
CA ARG A 64 -30.19 26.39 4.06
C ARG A 64 -29.00 27.31 3.78
N ILE A 65 -29.21 28.30 2.91
CA ILE A 65 -28.24 29.33 2.58
C ILE A 65 -28.85 30.63 3.12
N PRO A 66 -28.27 31.22 4.18
CA PRO A 66 -28.73 32.52 4.66
C PRO A 66 -28.41 33.60 3.62
N ASP A 67 -29.25 34.63 3.54
CA ASP A 67 -28.84 35.88 2.91
C ASP A 67 -27.83 36.63 3.82
N ASP A 68 -27.26 37.72 3.31
CA ASP A 68 -26.22 38.46 4.04
C ASP A 68 -26.74 39.06 5.35
N ASP A 69 -28.00 39.46 5.39
CA ASP A 69 -28.64 40.03 6.59
C ASP A 69 -28.79 38.96 7.68
N LEU A 70 -29.29 37.77 7.32
CA LEU A 70 -29.44 36.64 8.24
C LEU A 70 -28.07 36.07 8.63
N ALA A 71 -27.09 36.02 7.73
CA ALA A 71 -25.72 35.61 8.06
C ALA A 71 -25.09 36.59 9.07
N THR A 72 -25.31 37.89 8.89
CA THR A 72 -24.81 38.95 9.77
C THR A 72 -25.51 38.92 11.13
N ALA A 73 -26.82 38.72 11.17
CA ALA A 73 -27.59 38.59 12.41
C ALA A 73 -27.11 37.43 13.30
N TYR A 74 -26.66 36.33 12.67
CA TYR A 74 -26.06 35.18 13.36
C TYR A 74 -24.53 35.27 13.46
N GLY A 75 -23.92 36.40 13.10
CA GLY A 75 -22.49 36.68 13.16
C GLY A 75 -21.71 36.22 11.92
N ASP A 76 -21.93 34.99 11.44
CA ASP A 76 -21.46 34.53 10.13
C ASP A 76 -22.32 33.38 9.58
N ALA A 77 -22.20 33.10 8.28
CA ALA A 77 -22.94 32.02 7.62
C ALA A 77 -22.63 30.61 8.19
N ALA A 78 -21.44 30.39 8.75
CA ALA A 78 -21.06 29.11 9.33
C ALA A 78 -21.67 28.91 10.73
N LEU A 79 -21.82 29.98 11.51
CA LEU A 79 -22.50 29.99 12.80
C LEU A 79 -24.00 29.84 12.60
N TYR A 80 -24.57 30.54 11.62
CA TYR A 80 -25.94 30.33 11.17
C TYR A 80 -26.20 28.84 10.85
N GLY A 81 -25.36 28.23 10.01
CA GLY A 81 -25.52 26.81 9.63
C GLY A 81 -25.53 25.87 10.84
N ARG A 82 -24.63 26.07 11.81
CA ARG A 82 -24.59 25.30 13.05
C ARG A 82 -25.83 25.52 13.93
N CYS A 83 -26.27 26.77 14.06
CA CYS A 83 -27.46 27.13 14.83
C CYS A 83 -28.69 26.44 14.23
N ARG A 84 -28.91 26.62 12.92
CA ARG A 84 -29.98 25.99 12.15
C ARG A 84 -30.00 24.47 12.31
N GLU A 85 -28.85 23.79 12.14
CA GLU A 85 -28.78 22.34 12.31
C GLU A 85 -29.12 21.89 13.73
N SER A 86 -28.68 22.66 14.73
CA SER A 86 -28.99 22.37 16.13
C SER A 86 -30.47 22.55 16.41
N LEU A 87 -31.08 23.66 15.98
CA LEU A 87 -32.51 23.92 16.14
C LEU A 87 -33.36 22.84 15.45
N LEU A 88 -33.04 22.51 14.19
CA LEU A 88 -33.71 21.44 13.44
C LEU A 88 -33.65 20.10 14.18
N ARG A 89 -32.49 19.74 14.71
CA ARG A 89 -32.30 18.51 15.48
C ARG A 89 -33.17 18.49 16.73
N HIS A 90 -33.17 19.57 17.51
CA HIS A 90 -33.91 19.61 18.77
C HIS A 90 -35.43 19.68 18.54
N ALA A 91 -35.89 20.33 17.48
CA ALA A 91 -37.29 20.28 17.06
C ALA A 91 -37.75 18.83 16.76
N ARG A 92 -36.94 18.06 16.01
CA ARG A 92 -37.21 16.62 15.78
C ARG A 92 -37.25 15.81 17.08
N LEU A 93 -36.26 15.99 17.96
CA LEU A 93 -36.21 15.30 19.26
C LEU A 93 -37.41 15.64 20.16
N ALA A 94 -37.93 16.87 20.05
CA ALA A 94 -39.12 17.31 20.77
C ALA A 94 -40.44 16.79 20.17
N GLY A 95 -40.38 16.03 19.07
CA GLY A 95 -41.53 15.48 18.37
C GLY A 95 -42.29 16.52 17.55
N ALA A 96 -41.64 17.60 17.09
CA ALA A 96 -42.30 18.62 16.28
C ALA A 96 -42.86 18.07 14.96
N TRP A 97 -42.20 17.05 14.40
CA TRP A 97 -42.60 16.40 13.14
C TRP A 97 -42.61 14.88 13.30
N PRO A 98 -43.60 14.17 12.73
CA PRO A 98 -43.53 12.72 12.62
C PRO A 98 -42.35 12.34 11.71
N ASP A 99 -41.39 11.59 12.24
CA ASP A 99 -40.22 11.14 11.48
C ASP A 99 -40.67 10.21 10.33
N GLU A 100 -40.73 10.72 9.09
CA GLU A 100 -41.00 9.89 7.90
C GLU A 100 -39.87 8.87 7.66
N ASP A 101 -38.66 9.16 8.14
CA ASP A 101 -37.48 8.31 8.01
C ASP A 101 -37.00 7.77 9.38
N PRO A 102 -37.20 6.47 9.67
CA PRO A 102 -36.80 5.88 10.95
C PRO A 102 -35.28 5.92 11.19
N TYR A 103 -34.46 6.00 10.13
CA TYR A 103 -33.01 6.09 10.27
C TYR A 103 -32.55 7.44 10.83
N THR A 104 -33.34 8.50 10.68
CA THR A 104 -32.99 9.84 11.17
C THR A 104 -33.00 9.86 12.70
N LEU A 105 -34.09 9.40 13.32
CA LEU A 105 -34.19 9.28 14.77
C LEU A 105 -33.11 8.34 15.33
N LEU A 106 -32.95 7.14 14.75
CA LEU A 106 -31.96 6.17 15.22
C LEU A 106 -30.53 6.73 15.19
N ASN A 107 -30.16 7.45 14.13
CA ASN A 107 -28.83 8.05 14.03
C ASN A 107 -28.62 9.24 14.98
N GLN A 108 -29.66 10.01 15.27
CA GLN A 108 -29.60 11.08 16.28
C GLN A 108 -29.40 10.49 17.69
N LEU A 109 -30.17 9.47 18.04
CA LEU A 109 -30.06 8.77 19.33
C LEU A 109 -28.73 8.03 19.47
N ALA A 110 -28.23 7.41 18.40
CA ALA A 110 -26.91 6.79 18.39
C ALA A 110 -25.82 7.84 18.72
N ARG A 111 -25.90 9.04 18.14
CA ARG A 111 -24.96 10.12 18.42
C ARG A 111 -25.01 10.57 19.88
N GLU A 112 -26.20 10.70 20.46
CA GLU A 112 -26.39 11.05 21.89
C GLU A 112 -25.75 10.03 22.82
N ARG A 113 -25.94 8.74 22.52
CA ARG A 113 -25.41 7.63 23.32
C ARG A 113 -23.98 7.22 22.95
N ARG A 114 -23.30 7.98 22.09
CA ARG A 114 -21.95 7.68 21.56
C ARG A 114 -21.83 6.28 20.93
N LEU A 115 -22.89 5.84 20.27
CA LEU A 115 -22.96 4.58 19.52
C LEU A 115 -22.59 4.81 18.05
N PRO A 116 -22.12 3.77 17.33
CA PRO A 116 -21.98 3.82 15.88
C PRO A 116 -23.31 4.14 15.19
N GLY A 117 -23.30 4.95 14.13
CA GLY A 117 -24.50 5.21 13.34
C GLY A 117 -25.03 3.97 12.61
N VAL A 118 -26.34 3.96 12.33
CA VAL A 118 -27.02 2.97 11.51
C VAL A 118 -26.83 3.34 10.04
N ASN A 119 -26.24 2.42 9.25
CA ASN A 119 -25.93 2.65 7.85
C ASN A 119 -27.19 2.49 6.96
N ARG A 120 -27.94 3.58 6.77
CA ARG A 120 -29.17 3.63 5.97
C ARG A 120 -29.01 2.97 4.59
N LYS A 121 -28.03 3.41 3.80
CA LYS A 121 -27.83 2.93 2.43
C LYS A 121 -27.65 1.41 2.37
N LEU A 122 -26.89 0.86 3.31
CA LEU A 122 -26.65 -0.58 3.40
C LEU A 122 -27.90 -1.35 3.85
N MET A 123 -28.67 -0.79 4.79
CA MET A 123 -29.92 -1.40 5.24
C MET A 123 -30.98 -1.41 4.13
N GLU A 124 -31.12 -0.32 3.38
CA GLU A 124 -32.01 -0.24 2.21
C GLU A 124 -31.54 -1.15 1.06
N GLU A 125 -30.22 -1.31 0.86
CA GLU A 125 -29.65 -2.25 -0.13
C GLU A 125 -29.98 -3.71 0.21
N MET A 126 -29.95 -4.07 1.50
CA MET A 126 -30.20 -5.45 1.96
C MET A 126 -31.67 -5.78 2.15
N PHE A 127 -32.51 -4.79 2.44
CA PHE A 127 -33.93 -4.96 2.70
C PHE A 127 -34.77 -4.01 1.83
N PRO A 128 -34.70 -4.12 0.50
CA PRO A 128 -35.42 -3.23 -0.39
C PRO A 128 -36.93 -3.35 -0.15
N GLY A 129 -37.58 -2.21 0.13
CA GLY A 129 -39.04 -2.13 0.35
C GLY A 129 -39.53 -2.73 1.68
N THR A 130 -38.63 -3.18 2.56
CA THR A 130 -39.00 -3.69 3.89
C THR A 130 -38.81 -2.61 4.93
N ILE A 131 -39.84 -2.31 5.72
CA ILE A 131 -39.71 -1.36 6.82
C ILE A 131 -38.90 -1.99 7.97
N LEU A 132 -38.11 -1.18 8.69
CA LEU A 132 -37.22 -1.67 9.76
C LEU A 132 -37.95 -2.47 10.84
N ARG A 133 -39.22 -2.16 11.09
CA ARG A 133 -40.07 -2.88 12.04
C ARG A 133 -40.25 -4.35 11.67
N ASP A 134 -40.25 -4.68 10.38
CA ASP A 134 -40.55 -6.02 9.87
C ASP A 134 -39.30 -6.86 9.63
N VAL A 135 -38.11 -6.30 9.86
CA VAL A 135 -36.85 -7.02 9.71
C VAL A 135 -36.66 -7.99 10.88
N THR A 136 -36.85 -9.29 10.62
CA THR A 136 -36.66 -10.35 11.60
C THR A 136 -35.19 -10.79 11.72
N ARG A 137 -34.89 -11.60 12.75
CA ARG A 137 -33.54 -12.18 12.94
C ARG A 137 -33.15 -13.06 11.77
N GLU A 138 -34.08 -13.84 11.23
CA GLU A 138 -33.85 -14.75 10.10
C GLU A 138 -33.47 -13.97 8.85
N LEU A 139 -34.20 -12.89 8.54
CA LEU A 139 -33.89 -11.99 7.42
C LEU A 139 -32.52 -11.33 7.60
N ALA A 140 -32.19 -10.89 8.82
CA ALA A 140 -30.89 -10.31 9.12
C ALA A 140 -29.73 -11.29 8.92
N ILE A 141 -29.89 -12.54 9.38
CA ILE A 141 -28.85 -13.58 9.21
C ILE A 141 -28.67 -13.93 7.73
N ALA A 142 -29.77 -14.05 6.97
CA ALA A 142 -29.71 -14.32 5.53
C ALA A 142 -28.93 -13.22 4.78
N ALA A 143 -29.24 -11.95 5.04
CA ALA A 143 -28.51 -10.83 4.44
C ALA A 143 -27.02 -10.78 4.86
N ASP A 144 -26.72 -11.07 6.14
CA ASP A 144 -25.34 -11.11 6.64
C ASP A 144 -24.47 -12.18 5.94
N CYS A 145 -25.07 -13.30 5.53
CA CYS A 145 -24.40 -14.37 4.78
C CYS A 145 -23.87 -13.88 3.42
N ASP A 146 -24.63 -13.05 2.71
CA ASP A 146 -24.29 -12.59 1.36
C ASP A 146 -23.29 -11.42 1.35
N LEU A 147 -23.08 -10.78 2.50
CA LEU A 147 -22.12 -9.68 2.66
C LEU A 147 -20.70 -10.17 2.93
N ARG A 148 -19.68 -9.41 2.49
CA ARG A 148 -18.26 -9.68 2.78
C ARG A 148 -17.54 -8.49 3.42
N ASP A 149 -16.44 -8.78 4.11
CA ASP A 149 -15.46 -7.82 4.64
C ASP A 149 -16.08 -6.59 5.32
N ARG A 150 -15.78 -5.38 4.80
CA ARG A 150 -16.19 -4.09 5.34
C ARG A 150 -17.71 -3.91 5.33
N LYS A 151 -18.41 -4.42 4.30
CA LYS A 151 -19.89 -4.34 4.24
C LYS A 151 -20.52 -5.17 5.34
N ARG A 152 -20.04 -6.40 5.56
CA ARG A 152 -20.51 -7.29 6.64
C ARG A 152 -20.31 -6.65 8.02
N ASN A 153 -19.13 -6.09 8.29
CA ASN A 153 -18.86 -5.42 9.56
C ASN A 153 -19.76 -4.19 9.78
N ALA A 154 -19.98 -3.37 8.75
CA ALA A 154 -20.88 -2.21 8.82
C ALA A 154 -22.34 -2.62 9.07
N PHE A 155 -22.78 -3.72 8.46
CA PHE A 155 -24.12 -4.29 8.65
C PHE A 155 -24.32 -4.75 10.10
N ARG A 156 -23.41 -5.57 10.63
CA ARG A 156 -23.46 -6.06 12.01
C ARG A 156 -23.41 -4.94 13.05
N ASN A 157 -22.59 -3.92 12.82
CA ASN A 157 -22.53 -2.75 13.69
C ASN A 157 -23.86 -1.97 13.70
N SER A 158 -24.53 -1.86 12.55
CA SER A 158 -25.83 -1.20 12.44
C SER A 158 -26.89 -1.90 13.30
N PHE A 159 -26.98 -3.24 13.22
CA PHE A 159 -27.90 -4.02 14.06
C PHE A 159 -27.55 -4.00 15.54
N SER A 160 -26.25 -4.00 15.89
CA SER A 160 -25.81 -3.82 17.29
C SER A 160 -26.27 -2.48 17.87
N THR A 161 -26.20 -1.40 17.08
CA THR A 161 -26.73 -0.09 17.49
C THR A 161 -28.25 -0.12 17.62
N ILE A 162 -28.96 -0.68 16.64
CA ILE A 162 -30.43 -0.80 16.66
C ILE A 162 -30.89 -1.52 17.94
N ASP A 163 -30.28 -2.65 18.29
CA ASP A 163 -30.64 -3.42 19.50
C ASP A 163 -30.37 -2.68 20.81
N LYS A 164 -29.38 -1.77 20.84
CA LYS A 164 -29.10 -0.90 22.00
C LYS A 164 -30.09 0.26 22.13
N LEU A 165 -30.65 0.72 21.01
CA LEU A 165 -31.62 1.82 20.96
C LEU A 165 -33.07 1.36 21.10
N ARG A 166 -33.35 0.07 20.93
CA ARG A 166 -34.70 -0.51 20.93
C ARG A 166 -35.54 -0.19 22.18
N GLY A 167 -34.90 -0.04 23.34
CA GLY A 167 -35.55 0.30 24.60
C GLY A 167 -35.66 1.81 24.90
N ASP A 168 -35.26 2.70 23.99
CA ASP A 168 -35.42 4.14 24.21
C ASP A 168 -36.92 4.52 24.11
N PRO A 169 -37.48 5.25 25.10
CA PRO A 169 -38.90 5.63 25.09
C PRO A 169 -39.35 6.32 23.80
N ARG A 170 -38.46 7.09 23.16
CA ARG A 170 -38.75 7.78 21.88
C ARG A 170 -38.89 6.80 20.73
N VAL A 171 -38.08 5.75 20.71
CA VAL A 171 -38.12 4.68 19.69
C VAL A 171 -39.37 3.82 19.88
N VAL A 172 -39.73 3.52 21.13
CA VAL A 172 -40.94 2.78 21.47
C VAL A 172 -42.19 3.57 21.08
N ALA A 173 -42.24 4.87 21.41
CA ALA A 173 -43.34 5.75 21.04
C ALA A 173 -43.49 5.90 19.52
N ALA A 174 -42.38 5.97 18.78
CA ALA A 174 -42.37 6.05 17.33
C ALA A 174 -42.76 4.73 16.63
N GLY A 175 -42.71 3.58 17.33
CA GLY A 175 -43.10 2.29 16.78
C GLY A 175 -42.24 1.81 15.58
N ILE A 176 -41.03 2.33 15.43
CA ILE A 176 -40.18 2.13 14.24
C ILE A 176 -39.42 0.79 14.22
N LEU A 177 -39.34 0.09 15.36
CA LEU A 177 -38.62 -1.18 15.51
C LEU A 177 -39.54 -2.26 16.11
N CYS A 178 -39.30 -3.53 15.75
CA CYS A 178 -39.90 -4.67 16.44
C CYS A 178 -39.50 -4.67 17.95
N PRO A 179 -40.29 -5.21 18.89
CA PRO A 179 -39.85 -5.38 20.27
C PRO A 179 -38.67 -6.38 20.43
N GLU A 180 -38.58 -7.37 19.55
CA GLU A 180 -37.59 -8.44 19.63
C GLU A 180 -36.21 -7.99 19.13
N LYS A 181 -35.15 -8.36 19.87
CA LYS A 181 -33.76 -8.06 19.48
C LYS A 181 -33.27 -9.01 18.42
N ILE A 182 -32.44 -8.50 17.50
CA ILE A 182 -31.81 -9.32 16.48
C ILE A 182 -30.73 -10.17 17.11
N GLY A 183 -29.86 -9.63 17.97
CA GLY A 183 -28.82 -10.36 18.70
C GLY A 183 -27.52 -10.60 17.92
N CYS A 184 -26.68 -11.51 18.42
CA CYS A 184 -25.37 -11.80 17.81
C CYS A 184 -25.50 -12.57 16.49
N PHE A 185 -24.63 -12.23 15.53
CA PHE A 185 -24.50 -12.91 14.23
C PHE A 185 -23.49 -14.08 14.30
N PRO A 186 -23.63 -15.13 13.45
CA PRO A 186 -22.68 -16.24 13.36
C PRO A 186 -21.25 -15.80 12.98
N ALA A 187 -20.23 -16.58 13.35
CA ALA A 187 -18.83 -16.33 12.98
C ALA A 187 -18.46 -17.04 11.65
N TYR A 188 -17.88 -16.30 10.70
CA TYR A 188 -17.38 -16.83 9.42
C TYR A 188 -15.85 -16.62 9.34
N ARG A 189 -15.06 -17.65 9.01
CA ARG A 189 -13.60 -17.54 8.75
C ARG A 189 -13.35 -17.60 7.23
N ASP A 190 -12.48 -16.73 6.72
CA ASP A 190 -12.03 -16.67 5.33
C ASP A 190 -13.12 -16.42 4.27
N GLY A 191 -14.00 -15.45 4.52
CA GLY A 191 -14.70 -14.73 3.44
C GLY A 191 -15.73 -15.52 2.61
N ASP A 192 -16.02 -16.78 2.92
CA ASP A 192 -17.10 -17.57 2.32
C ASP A 192 -17.89 -18.30 3.43
N ARG A 193 -18.95 -19.00 3.01
CA ARG A 193 -20.03 -19.60 3.80
C ARG A 193 -19.55 -20.55 4.91
N HIS A 194 -20.49 -21.12 5.65
CA HIS A 194 -20.26 -22.05 6.76
C HIS A 194 -19.11 -23.02 6.43
N ARG A 195 -18.11 -23.15 7.32
CA ARG A 195 -16.95 -24.01 7.07
C ARG A 195 -17.40 -25.47 7.01
N ILE A 196 -17.52 -26.01 5.81
CA ILE A 196 -17.85 -27.42 5.60
C ILE A 196 -16.56 -28.25 5.78
N GLU A 197 -16.55 -29.12 6.79
CA GLU A 197 -15.46 -30.06 6.99
C GLU A 197 -15.52 -31.20 5.97
N LEU A 198 -14.38 -31.83 5.68
CA LEU A 198 -14.37 -33.03 4.86
C LEU A 198 -15.08 -34.18 5.61
N PRO A 199 -16.07 -34.86 4.99
CA PRO A 199 -16.64 -36.09 5.51
C PRO A 199 -15.56 -37.11 5.87
N ALA A 200 -15.79 -37.92 6.89
CA ALA A 200 -14.79 -38.87 7.43
C ALA A 200 -14.15 -39.75 6.33
N ALA A 201 -14.94 -40.22 5.36
CA ALA A 201 -14.47 -41.01 4.23
C ALA A 201 -13.44 -40.25 3.34
N LEU A 202 -13.73 -38.98 3.02
CA LEU A 202 -12.85 -38.13 2.22
C LEU A 202 -11.64 -37.63 3.03
N ALA A 203 -11.82 -37.38 4.33
CA ALA A 203 -10.74 -37.00 5.23
C ALA A 203 -9.71 -38.12 5.40
N ALA A 204 -10.15 -39.39 5.49
CA ALA A 204 -9.28 -40.55 5.67
C ALA A 204 -8.30 -40.76 4.49
N VAL A 205 -8.66 -40.34 3.28
CA VAL A 205 -7.82 -40.50 2.09
C VAL A 205 -6.93 -39.29 1.81
N ARG A 206 -7.10 -38.18 2.55
CA ARG A 206 -6.34 -36.94 2.36
C ARG A 206 -4.83 -37.14 2.44
N GLY A 207 -4.35 -38.03 3.32
CA GLY A 207 -2.93 -38.35 3.48
C GLY A 207 -2.33 -39.14 2.30
N ARG A 208 -3.17 -39.71 1.43
CA ARG A 208 -2.73 -40.45 0.22
C ARG A 208 -2.64 -39.57 -1.02
N LEU A 209 -3.13 -38.33 -0.93
CA LEU A 209 -3.06 -37.36 -2.02
C LEU A 209 -1.67 -36.71 -2.10
N PRO A 210 -1.21 -36.28 -3.30
CA PRO A 210 -0.04 -35.42 -3.42
C PRO A 210 -0.18 -34.18 -2.52
N ALA A 211 0.91 -33.72 -1.90
CA ALA A 211 0.88 -32.65 -0.90
C ALA A 211 0.12 -31.38 -1.33
N GLY A 212 0.27 -30.97 -2.60
CA GLY A 212 -0.49 -29.86 -3.17
C GLY A 212 -2.00 -30.10 -3.22
N HIS A 213 -2.44 -31.32 -3.55
CA HIS A 213 -3.87 -31.67 -3.55
C HIS A 213 -4.40 -31.81 -2.10
N ALA A 214 -3.62 -32.39 -1.19
CA ALA A 214 -4.01 -32.56 0.21
C ALA A 214 -4.24 -31.21 0.93
N LEU A 215 -3.50 -30.17 0.56
CA LEU A 215 -3.67 -28.81 1.06
C LEU A 215 -5.00 -28.19 0.59
N HIS A 216 -5.42 -28.49 -0.64
CA HIS A 216 -6.59 -27.89 -1.29
C HIS A 216 -7.85 -28.76 -1.24
N ALA A 217 -7.77 -29.99 -0.72
CA ALA A 217 -8.85 -30.98 -0.71
C ALA A 217 -10.14 -30.45 -0.06
N ARG A 218 -10.03 -29.82 1.11
CA ARG A 218 -11.19 -29.27 1.82
C ARG A 218 -11.90 -28.22 0.99
N ARG A 219 -11.14 -27.26 0.43
CA ARG A 219 -11.72 -26.17 -0.35
C ARG A 219 -12.34 -26.66 -1.67
N ALA A 220 -11.72 -27.65 -2.32
CA ALA A 220 -12.27 -28.26 -3.52
C ALA A 220 -13.63 -28.95 -3.24
N PHE A 221 -13.76 -29.61 -2.07
CA PHE A 221 -15.00 -30.23 -1.61
C PHE A 221 -16.07 -29.21 -1.24
N GLU A 222 -15.73 -28.18 -0.46
CA GLU A 222 -16.63 -27.08 -0.10
C GLU A 222 -17.26 -26.44 -1.33
N LEU A 223 -16.44 -26.12 -2.34
CA LEU A 223 -16.94 -25.59 -3.62
C LEU A 223 -17.87 -26.58 -4.33
N ALA A 224 -17.63 -27.89 -4.21
CA ALA A 224 -18.53 -28.88 -4.81
C ALA A 224 -19.89 -28.90 -4.10
N VAL A 225 -19.93 -28.67 -2.78
CA VAL A 225 -21.19 -28.52 -2.04
C VAL A 225 -21.89 -27.22 -2.39
N ASP A 226 -21.16 -26.11 -2.47
CA ASP A 226 -21.71 -24.80 -2.82
C ASP A 226 -22.39 -24.78 -4.20
N PHE A 227 -21.85 -25.53 -5.17
CA PHE A 227 -22.41 -25.66 -6.51
C PHE A 227 -23.45 -26.80 -6.63
N GLY A 228 -23.86 -27.39 -5.50
CA GLY A 228 -24.86 -28.46 -5.46
C GLY A 228 -24.40 -29.77 -6.11
N LEU A 229 -23.09 -29.93 -6.32
CA LEU A 229 -22.52 -31.16 -6.89
C LEU A 229 -22.46 -32.28 -5.85
N LEU A 230 -22.18 -31.93 -4.59
CA LEU A 230 -22.10 -32.85 -3.45
C LEU A 230 -22.96 -32.31 -2.30
N SER A 231 -23.32 -33.19 -1.35
CA SER A 231 -23.91 -32.79 -0.07
C SER A 231 -22.82 -32.59 0.99
N GLU A 232 -23.16 -31.95 2.11
CA GLU A 232 -22.22 -31.79 3.25
C GLU A 232 -21.71 -33.14 3.77
N ASP A 233 -22.53 -34.20 3.68
CA ASP A 233 -22.17 -35.57 4.06
C ASP A 233 -21.29 -36.30 3.03
N GLY A 234 -21.04 -35.67 1.87
CA GLY A 234 -20.27 -36.23 0.77
C GLY A 234 -21.12 -36.79 -0.38
N PRO A 235 -20.52 -37.60 -1.28
CA PRO A 235 -21.25 -38.29 -2.33
C PRO A 235 -22.11 -39.41 -1.74
N LYS A 236 -23.35 -39.57 -2.24
CA LYS A 236 -24.23 -40.67 -1.85
C LYS A 236 -23.64 -42.02 -2.33
N PRO A 237 -23.90 -43.14 -1.64
CA PRO A 237 -23.48 -44.46 -2.13
C PRO A 237 -24.00 -44.72 -3.55
N GLY A 238 -23.13 -45.20 -4.44
CA GLY A 238 -23.45 -45.44 -5.85
C GLY A 238 -23.52 -44.19 -6.74
N TRP A 239 -23.23 -43.00 -6.20
CA TRP A 239 -23.11 -41.79 -6.99
C TRP A 239 -21.80 -41.76 -7.78
N SER A 240 -21.86 -41.32 -9.04
CA SER A 240 -20.69 -41.14 -9.89
C SER A 240 -20.67 -39.74 -10.51
N LEU A 241 -19.51 -39.11 -10.53
CA LEU A 241 -19.30 -37.82 -11.18
C LEU A 241 -19.33 -37.98 -12.70
N SER A 242 -20.31 -37.34 -13.35
CA SER A 242 -20.39 -37.29 -14.82
C SER A 242 -19.40 -36.27 -15.41
N LEU A 243 -19.09 -36.41 -16.70
CA LEU A 243 -18.26 -35.44 -17.42
C LEU A 243 -18.92 -34.05 -17.46
N GLU A 244 -20.25 -34.01 -17.57
CA GLU A 244 -21.04 -32.78 -17.59
C GLU A 244 -20.94 -32.06 -16.25
N ASP A 245 -21.10 -32.78 -15.15
CA ASP A 245 -21.02 -32.23 -13.79
C ASP A 245 -19.61 -31.72 -13.46
N ALA A 246 -18.57 -32.47 -13.87
CA ALA A 246 -17.18 -32.02 -13.73
C ALA A 246 -16.89 -30.75 -14.54
N THR A 247 -17.52 -30.61 -15.71
CA THR A 247 -17.42 -29.42 -16.56
C THR A 247 -18.15 -28.24 -15.94
N ARG A 248 -19.37 -28.45 -15.44
CA ARG A 248 -20.18 -27.44 -14.75
C ARG A 248 -19.45 -26.89 -13.53
N TYR A 249 -18.89 -27.78 -12.71
CA TYR A 249 -18.04 -27.40 -11.57
C TYR A 249 -16.85 -26.55 -11.99
N HIS A 250 -16.07 -26.98 -13.00
CA HIS A 250 -14.90 -26.25 -13.44
C HIS A 250 -15.23 -24.86 -14.00
N VAL A 251 -16.33 -24.72 -14.75
CA VAL A 251 -16.80 -23.44 -15.28
C VAL A 251 -17.24 -22.51 -14.14
N ALA A 252 -18.04 -23.01 -13.19
CA ALA A 252 -18.55 -22.23 -12.07
C ALA A 252 -17.41 -21.73 -11.15
N VAL A 253 -16.44 -22.59 -10.83
CA VAL A 253 -15.24 -22.20 -10.07
C VAL A 253 -14.43 -21.16 -10.84
N ARG A 254 -14.20 -21.34 -12.15
CA ARG A 254 -13.43 -20.40 -12.99
C ARG A 254 -14.06 -18.99 -13.07
N GLN A 255 -15.37 -18.85 -12.88
CA GLN A 255 -16.02 -17.54 -12.83
C GLN A 255 -15.67 -16.76 -11.55
N GLN A 256 -15.29 -17.44 -10.47
CA GLN A 256 -14.99 -16.84 -9.18
C GLN A 256 -13.48 -16.69 -8.90
N ILE A 257 -12.64 -17.54 -9.51
CA ILE A 257 -11.18 -17.58 -9.28
C ILE A 257 -10.39 -17.78 -10.58
N SER A 258 -9.05 -17.64 -10.51
CA SER A 258 -8.18 -17.81 -11.68
C SER A 258 -8.30 -19.18 -12.36
N ALA A 259 -8.13 -19.23 -13.69
CA ALA A 259 -8.24 -20.47 -14.47
C ALA A 259 -7.26 -21.57 -14.03
N ASN A 260 -6.06 -21.19 -13.55
CA ASN A 260 -5.09 -22.15 -13.03
C ASN A 260 -5.54 -22.75 -11.70
N THR A 261 -6.13 -21.94 -10.82
CA THR A 261 -6.66 -22.39 -9.53
C THR A 261 -7.91 -23.24 -9.71
N ALA A 262 -8.80 -22.90 -10.64
CA ALA A 262 -9.97 -23.71 -10.99
C ALA A 262 -9.55 -25.10 -11.51
N ALA A 263 -8.53 -25.17 -12.37
CA ALA A 263 -7.99 -26.43 -12.85
C ALA A 263 -7.32 -27.26 -11.72
N LEU A 264 -6.70 -26.60 -10.74
CA LEU A 264 -6.14 -27.25 -9.56
C LEU A 264 -7.23 -27.84 -8.67
N TYR A 265 -8.32 -27.11 -8.41
CA TYR A 265 -9.44 -27.60 -7.62
C TYR A 265 -10.18 -28.74 -8.31
N LEU A 266 -10.38 -28.69 -9.65
CA LEU A 266 -10.91 -29.83 -10.40
C LEU A 266 -10.03 -31.08 -10.26
N ARG A 267 -8.71 -30.97 -10.44
CA ARG A 267 -7.80 -32.12 -10.27
C ARG A 267 -7.81 -32.65 -8.85
N THR A 268 -7.89 -31.75 -7.87
CA THR A 268 -7.94 -32.09 -6.46
C THR A 268 -9.23 -32.85 -6.13
N LEU A 269 -10.38 -32.37 -6.61
CA LEU A 269 -11.67 -33.04 -6.44
C LEU A 269 -11.70 -34.43 -7.10
N LEU A 270 -11.24 -34.55 -8.34
CA LEU A 270 -11.14 -35.84 -9.04
C LEU A 270 -10.22 -36.82 -8.32
N SER A 271 -9.09 -36.35 -7.78
CA SER A 271 -8.16 -37.18 -7.03
C SER A 271 -8.77 -37.63 -5.70
N LEU A 272 -9.45 -36.71 -5.00
CA LEU A 272 -10.10 -36.98 -3.73
C LEU A 272 -11.19 -38.05 -3.88
N LEU A 273 -12.04 -37.93 -4.91
CA LEU A 273 -13.10 -38.90 -5.19
C LEU A 273 -12.52 -40.26 -5.61
N ARG A 274 -11.55 -40.30 -6.54
CA ARG A 274 -10.92 -41.57 -6.97
C ARG A 274 -10.20 -42.32 -5.86
N CYS A 275 -9.59 -41.60 -4.92
CA CYS A 275 -8.93 -42.23 -3.78
C CYS A 275 -9.93 -42.77 -2.74
N THR A 276 -11.16 -42.25 -2.72
CA THR A 276 -12.22 -42.67 -1.79
C THR A 276 -13.03 -43.83 -2.35
N ASP A 277 -13.49 -43.70 -3.59
CA ASP A 277 -14.18 -44.73 -4.34
C ASP A 277 -13.80 -44.62 -5.83
N PRO A 278 -13.01 -45.57 -6.38
CA PRO A 278 -12.66 -45.58 -7.79
C PRO A 278 -13.87 -45.60 -8.73
N ALA A 279 -15.00 -46.18 -8.31
CA ALA A 279 -16.22 -46.23 -9.11
C ALA A 279 -16.95 -44.88 -9.16
N ALA A 280 -16.68 -43.96 -8.23
CA ALA A 280 -17.30 -42.65 -8.18
C ALA A 280 -16.80 -41.70 -9.29
N VAL A 281 -15.73 -42.03 -10.01
CA VAL A 281 -15.24 -41.24 -11.16
C VAL A 281 -14.85 -42.20 -12.29
N SER A 282 -15.68 -42.26 -13.33
CA SER A 282 -15.36 -43.04 -14.53
C SER A 282 -13.97 -42.67 -15.10
N GLU A 283 -13.26 -43.64 -15.67
CA GLU A 283 -11.96 -43.42 -16.31
C GLU A 283 -12.02 -42.35 -17.41
N ASP A 284 -13.18 -42.21 -18.03
CA ASP A 284 -13.47 -41.23 -19.07
C ASP A 284 -13.48 -39.77 -18.57
N VAL A 285 -13.68 -39.54 -17.27
CA VAL A 285 -13.78 -38.21 -16.66
C VAL A 285 -12.40 -37.73 -16.21
N THR A 286 -11.66 -37.09 -17.12
CA THR A 286 -10.34 -36.55 -16.83
C THR A 286 -10.31 -35.03 -16.87
N ALA A 287 -9.41 -34.43 -16.09
CA ALA A 287 -9.21 -32.97 -16.12
C ALA A 287 -8.79 -32.46 -17.51
N ASP A 288 -8.17 -33.28 -18.36
CA ASP A 288 -7.84 -32.88 -19.74
C ASP A 288 -9.09 -32.88 -20.64
N ARG A 289 -9.93 -33.91 -20.54
CA ARG A 289 -11.20 -33.99 -21.29
C ARG A 289 -12.17 -32.87 -20.93
N VAL A 290 -12.28 -32.52 -19.64
CA VAL A 290 -13.06 -31.36 -19.17
C VAL A 290 -12.51 -30.02 -19.69
N ARG A 291 -11.18 -29.90 -19.80
CA ARG A 291 -10.54 -28.66 -20.27
C ARG A 291 -10.52 -28.51 -21.79
N ARG A 292 -10.57 -29.63 -22.53
CA ARG A 292 -10.38 -29.70 -23.98
C ARG A 292 -11.30 -30.75 -24.62
N PRO A 293 -12.62 -30.56 -24.57
CA PRO A 293 -13.59 -31.53 -25.10
C PRO A 293 -13.40 -31.80 -26.61
N GLU A 294 -13.04 -30.76 -27.38
CA GLU A 294 -12.84 -30.84 -28.84
C GLU A 294 -11.81 -31.88 -29.31
N ARG A 295 -10.88 -32.30 -28.44
CA ARG A 295 -9.87 -33.33 -28.78
C ARG A 295 -10.43 -34.75 -28.77
N HIS A 296 -11.55 -34.97 -28.10
CA HIS A 296 -12.11 -36.30 -27.84
C HIS A 296 -13.39 -36.57 -28.63
N ASP A 297 -14.13 -35.53 -29.03
CA ASP A 297 -15.39 -35.68 -29.77
C ASP A 297 -15.21 -35.81 -31.30
N LYS A 298 -13.99 -35.60 -31.82
CA LYS A 298 -13.67 -35.89 -33.21
C LYS A 298 -13.42 -37.39 -33.39
N LEU A 299 -14.31 -38.08 -34.13
CA LEU A 299 -14.10 -39.45 -34.61
C LEU A 299 -12.69 -39.56 -35.19
N ALA A 300 -11.89 -40.49 -34.65
CA ALA A 300 -10.57 -40.76 -35.18
C ALA A 300 -10.73 -41.22 -36.63
N GLU A 301 -10.43 -40.34 -37.58
CA GLU A 301 -10.33 -40.73 -38.98
C GLU A 301 -9.46 -41.98 -39.06
N PRO A 302 -9.87 -43.03 -39.80
CA PRO A 302 -9.10 -44.23 -39.92
C PRO A 302 -7.74 -43.82 -40.44
N ARG A 303 -6.71 -44.00 -39.60
CA ARG A 303 -5.34 -43.70 -39.99
C ARG A 303 -5.06 -44.53 -41.23
N LYS A 304 -5.09 -43.89 -42.41
CA LYS A 304 -4.54 -44.45 -43.63
C LYS A 304 -3.14 -44.92 -43.26
N ARG A 305 -2.96 -46.23 -43.13
CA ARG A 305 -1.64 -46.83 -43.00
C ARG A 305 -0.91 -46.35 -44.25
N LYS A 306 0.00 -45.38 -44.10
CA LYS A 306 1.06 -45.13 -45.09
C LYS A 306 1.99 -46.34 -45.06
N THR A 307 1.52 -47.49 -45.50
CA THR A 307 2.31 -48.65 -45.92
C THR A 307 2.88 -48.31 -47.29
N ASN A 308 3.86 -47.40 -47.26
CA ASN A 308 4.97 -47.32 -48.19
C ASN A 308 5.95 -46.30 -47.64
N ARG A 309 6.49 -46.57 -46.45
CA ARG A 309 7.70 -45.86 -46.01
C ARG A 309 8.88 -46.59 -46.63
N LYS A 310 9.28 -46.12 -47.82
CA LYS A 310 10.61 -46.40 -48.40
C LYS A 310 11.64 -46.33 -47.27
N LEU A 311 12.48 -47.36 -47.18
CA LEU A 311 13.56 -47.41 -46.19
C LEU A 311 14.37 -46.10 -46.21
N VAL A 312 14.69 -45.67 -45.00
CA VAL A 312 15.65 -44.65 -44.55
C VAL A 312 17.04 -44.56 -45.20
N ILE A 313 17.30 -44.95 -46.46
CA ILE A 313 18.63 -44.86 -47.10
C ILE A 313 19.15 -43.42 -47.10
N LEU A 314 20.23 -43.18 -46.35
CA LEU A 314 21.13 -42.02 -46.43
C LEU A 314 22.37 -42.42 -47.27
N PRO A 315 23.18 -41.47 -47.76
CA PRO A 315 24.49 -41.78 -48.33
C PRO A 315 25.34 -42.62 -47.36
N THR A 316 26.10 -43.60 -47.87
CA THR A 316 26.81 -44.60 -47.07
C THR A 316 27.73 -44.01 -45.99
N ALA A 317 28.42 -42.90 -46.31
CA ALA A 317 29.26 -42.18 -45.36
C ALA A 317 28.44 -41.58 -44.20
N MET A 318 27.30 -40.97 -44.50
CA MET A 318 26.39 -40.36 -43.51
C MET A 318 25.73 -41.43 -42.62
N GLU A 319 25.40 -42.58 -43.19
CA GLU A 319 24.81 -43.70 -42.44
C GLU A 319 25.81 -44.28 -41.43
N ALA A 320 27.10 -44.35 -41.78
CA ALA A 320 28.17 -44.76 -40.87
C ALA A 320 28.32 -43.79 -39.68
N GLU A 321 28.27 -42.49 -39.93
CA GLU A 321 28.33 -41.46 -38.88
C GLU A 321 27.10 -41.48 -37.97
N VAL A 322 25.90 -41.68 -38.52
CA VAL A 322 24.67 -41.82 -37.73
C VAL A 322 24.71 -43.09 -36.88
N ALA A 323 25.26 -44.19 -37.39
CA ALA A 323 25.47 -45.41 -36.63
C ALA A 323 26.49 -45.24 -35.49
N ALA A 324 27.60 -44.55 -35.74
CA ALA A 324 28.58 -44.19 -34.73
C ALA A 324 27.98 -43.30 -33.62
N PHE A 325 27.21 -42.28 -34.01
CA PHE A 325 26.48 -41.41 -33.08
C PHE A 325 25.50 -42.20 -32.20
N ALA A 326 24.73 -43.11 -32.81
CA ALA A 326 23.77 -43.96 -32.10
C ALA A 326 24.46 -44.87 -31.07
N LYS A 327 25.60 -45.46 -31.44
CA LYS A 327 26.41 -46.33 -30.57
C LYS A 327 27.02 -45.54 -29.41
N HIS A 328 27.60 -44.37 -29.70
CA HIS A 328 28.31 -43.56 -28.70
C HIS A 328 27.37 -42.89 -27.67
N ARG A 329 26.15 -42.53 -28.06
CA ARG A 329 25.22 -41.79 -27.18
C ARG A 329 24.11 -42.64 -26.55
N SER A 330 24.10 -43.96 -26.77
CA SER A 330 23.02 -44.86 -26.31
C SER A 330 21.62 -44.35 -26.64
N THR A 331 21.46 -43.74 -27.82
CA THR A 331 20.25 -43.02 -28.21
C THR A 331 19.14 -44.01 -28.60
N SER A 332 17.90 -43.73 -28.20
CA SER A 332 16.77 -44.63 -28.50
C SER A 332 16.58 -44.83 -30.01
N ARG A 333 16.19 -46.05 -30.43
CA ARG A 333 15.93 -46.40 -31.85
C ARG A 333 15.00 -45.40 -32.55
N ARG A 334 14.07 -44.80 -31.81
CA ARG A 334 13.14 -43.76 -32.30
C ARG A 334 13.87 -42.46 -32.65
N ARG A 335 14.76 -41.97 -31.79
CA ARG A 335 15.54 -40.74 -32.03
C ARG A 335 16.49 -40.86 -33.22
N VAL A 336 17.12 -42.03 -33.38
CA VAL A 336 17.99 -42.31 -34.53
C VAL A 336 17.18 -42.33 -35.83
N LYS A 337 15.98 -42.92 -35.82
CA LYS A 337 15.07 -42.94 -36.98
C LYS A 337 14.60 -41.53 -37.36
N ASP A 338 14.30 -40.68 -36.38
CA ASP A 338 13.90 -39.30 -36.62
C ASP A 338 15.07 -38.46 -37.15
N LEU A 339 16.28 -38.63 -36.62
CA LEU A 339 17.50 -37.98 -37.13
C LEU A 339 17.79 -38.38 -38.59
N ARG A 340 17.70 -39.67 -38.93
CA ARG A 340 17.90 -40.14 -40.31
C ARG A 340 16.94 -39.47 -41.28
N ARG A 341 15.68 -39.33 -40.87
CA ARG A 341 14.66 -38.68 -41.69
C ARG A 341 14.97 -37.20 -41.90
N LEU A 342 15.38 -36.49 -40.85
CA LEU A 342 15.76 -35.08 -40.94
C LEU A 342 16.96 -34.87 -41.87
N LEU A 343 18.02 -35.67 -41.71
CA LEU A 343 19.22 -35.55 -42.54
C LEU A 343 18.92 -35.82 -44.01
N ARG A 344 18.07 -36.80 -44.31
CA ARG A 344 17.62 -37.00 -45.69
C ARG A 344 16.86 -35.77 -46.20
N ASP A 345 15.85 -35.33 -45.48
CA ASP A 345 14.98 -34.23 -45.95
C ASP A 345 15.80 -32.95 -46.23
N LEU A 346 16.93 -32.76 -45.53
CA LEU A 346 17.89 -31.67 -45.78
C LEU A 346 18.82 -31.94 -46.96
N LEU A 347 19.40 -33.13 -47.06
CA LEU A 347 20.29 -33.49 -48.18
C LEU A 347 19.53 -33.52 -49.51
N ASP A 348 18.29 -34.03 -49.52
CA ASP A 348 17.39 -34.02 -50.68
C ASP A 348 16.99 -32.58 -51.08
N ALA A 349 17.01 -31.64 -50.12
CA ALA A 349 16.78 -30.23 -50.36
C ALA A 349 18.05 -29.45 -50.77
N GLY A 350 19.18 -30.15 -50.96
CA GLY A 350 20.43 -29.58 -51.45
C GLY A 350 21.27 -28.87 -50.39
N PHE A 351 21.00 -29.08 -49.09
CA PHE A 351 21.82 -28.49 -48.04
C PHE A 351 23.16 -29.21 -47.92
N ASP A 352 24.26 -28.45 -47.98
CA ASP A 352 25.60 -28.93 -47.70
C ASP A 352 25.83 -29.08 -46.19
N ILE A 353 26.01 -30.32 -45.73
CA ILE A 353 26.20 -30.63 -44.30
C ILE A 353 27.51 -30.09 -43.73
N ASP A 354 28.51 -29.87 -44.58
CA ASP A 354 29.81 -29.33 -44.17
C ASP A 354 29.79 -27.80 -44.09
N SER A 355 28.69 -27.15 -44.50
CA SER A 355 28.52 -25.71 -44.36
C SER A 355 28.49 -25.27 -42.88
N PRO A 356 29.23 -24.19 -42.51
CA PRO A 356 29.22 -23.65 -41.15
C PRO A 356 27.85 -23.07 -40.74
N THR A 357 26.97 -22.78 -41.70
CA THR A 357 25.60 -22.28 -41.47
C THR A 357 24.55 -23.39 -41.53
N PHE A 358 24.93 -24.63 -41.83
CA PHE A 358 24.00 -25.75 -42.07
C PHE A 358 22.91 -25.90 -40.99
N LEU A 359 23.25 -25.76 -39.70
CA LEU A 359 22.26 -25.85 -38.63
C LEU A 359 21.26 -24.69 -38.63
N GLN A 360 21.68 -23.47 -38.97
CA GLN A 360 20.79 -22.30 -39.06
C GLN A 360 19.87 -22.44 -40.26
N ASP A 361 20.41 -22.83 -41.41
CA ASP A 361 19.67 -22.96 -42.64
C ASP A 361 18.68 -24.13 -42.58
N ALA A 362 19.09 -25.25 -41.96
CA ALA A 362 18.20 -26.38 -41.65
C ALA A 362 17.05 -25.99 -40.71
N VAL A 363 17.31 -25.18 -39.68
CA VAL A 363 16.26 -24.71 -38.76
C VAL A 363 15.28 -23.78 -39.48
N ALA A 364 15.78 -22.83 -40.28
CA ALA A 364 14.94 -21.94 -41.07
C ALA A 364 14.10 -22.72 -42.11
N PHE A 365 14.70 -23.74 -42.74
CA PHE A 365 14.00 -24.65 -43.64
C PHE A 365 12.86 -25.42 -42.93
N PHE A 366 13.09 -25.92 -41.72
CA PHE A 366 12.02 -26.59 -40.96
C PHE A 366 10.97 -25.63 -40.39
N GLU A 367 11.33 -24.38 -40.12
CA GLU A 367 10.40 -23.34 -39.69
C GLU A 367 9.46 -22.91 -40.83
N THR A 368 9.95 -22.89 -42.07
CA THR A 368 9.17 -22.50 -43.26
C THR A 368 8.34 -23.64 -43.87
N ARG A 369 8.80 -24.90 -43.81
CA ARG A 369 8.08 -26.04 -44.44
C ARG A 369 7.06 -26.76 -43.55
N VAL A 370 6.99 -26.48 -42.25
CA VAL A 370 6.24 -27.34 -41.30
C VAL A 370 5.25 -26.53 -40.46
N GLU A 371 4.23 -25.93 -41.08
CA GLU A 371 3.15 -25.21 -40.38
C GLU A 371 2.27 -26.12 -39.50
N GLU A 372 2.25 -27.44 -39.71
CA GLU A 372 1.26 -28.34 -39.08
C GLU A 372 1.76 -29.19 -37.88
N ARG A 373 2.99 -29.02 -37.37
CA ARG A 373 3.47 -29.82 -36.22
C ARG A 373 3.67 -29.00 -34.94
N ALA A 374 3.16 -29.53 -33.83
CA ALA A 374 3.27 -28.95 -32.50
C ALA A 374 4.72 -28.59 -32.11
N ASP A 375 4.90 -27.44 -31.45
CA ASP A 375 6.18 -26.83 -31.05
C ASP A 375 7.17 -27.78 -30.35
N LEU A 376 6.66 -28.77 -29.60
CA LEU A 376 7.50 -29.78 -28.94
C LEU A 376 8.33 -30.58 -29.96
N THR A 377 7.74 -30.95 -31.10
CA THR A 377 8.41 -31.74 -32.14
C THR A 377 9.55 -30.95 -32.80
N ARG A 378 9.37 -29.64 -32.98
CA ARG A 378 10.39 -28.73 -33.56
C ARG A 378 11.60 -28.60 -32.63
N ARG A 379 11.36 -28.47 -31.31
CA ARG A 379 12.44 -28.42 -30.30
C ARG A 379 13.23 -29.72 -30.25
N ASP A 380 12.55 -30.86 -30.35
CA ASP A 380 13.19 -32.18 -30.35
C ASP A 380 14.07 -32.39 -31.59
N TYR A 381 13.62 -31.96 -32.77
CA TYR A 381 14.41 -32.04 -34.01
C TYR A 381 15.64 -31.14 -33.99
N ARG A 382 15.48 -29.87 -33.58
CA ARG A 382 16.60 -28.94 -33.43
C ARG A 382 17.64 -29.47 -32.44
N THR A 383 17.19 -30.12 -31.38
CA THR A 383 18.07 -30.72 -30.37
C THR A 383 18.81 -31.91 -30.95
N ALA A 384 18.12 -32.84 -31.60
CA ALA A 384 18.73 -34.01 -32.21
C ALA A 384 19.78 -33.64 -33.26
N LEU A 385 19.45 -32.74 -34.19
CA LEU A 385 20.35 -32.30 -35.25
C LEU A 385 21.59 -31.58 -34.69
N ARG A 386 21.40 -30.65 -33.72
CA ARG A 386 22.53 -29.98 -33.05
C ARG A 386 23.45 -30.97 -32.35
N THR A 387 22.90 -32.00 -31.71
CA THR A 387 23.70 -32.99 -30.97
C THR A 387 24.50 -33.89 -31.92
N PHE A 388 23.93 -34.21 -33.08
CA PHE A 388 24.61 -34.94 -34.15
C PHE A 388 25.77 -34.13 -34.75
N LEU A 389 25.51 -32.89 -35.17
CA LEU A 389 26.55 -32.02 -35.73
C LEU A 389 27.66 -31.71 -34.73
N ALA A 390 27.35 -31.63 -33.43
CA ALA A 390 28.35 -31.51 -32.38
C ALA A 390 29.25 -32.76 -32.29
N HIS A 391 28.68 -33.96 -32.48
CA HIS A 391 29.42 -35.22 -32.48
C HIS A 391 30.36 -35.34 -33.68
N THR A 392 29.93 -34.88 -34.86
CA THR A 392 30.74 -34.88 -36.08
C THR A 392 31.60 -33.62 -36.24
N GLN A 393 31.67 -32.76 -35.21
CA GLN A 393 32.45 -31.51 -35.21
C GLN A 393 32.08 -30.49 -36.31
N ARG A 394 30.86 -30.53 -36.86
CA ARG A 394 30.36 -29.66 -37.94
C ARG A 394 29.56 -28.43 -37.45
N LEU A 395 29.70 -28.05 -36.18
CA LEU A 395 29.08 -26.82 -35.67
C LEU A 395 30.03 -25.64 -35.84
N SER A 396 29.49 -24.46 -36.15
CA SER A 396 30.27 -23.22 -36.09
C SER A 396 30.96 -23.05 -34.73
N SER A 397 32.12 -22.40 -34.70
CA SER A 397 33.00 -22.30 -33.52
C SER A 397 32.25 -21.95 -32.22
N TRP A 398 31.39 -20.92 -32.26
CA TRP A 398 30.52 -20.53 -31.15
C TRP A 398 29.46 -21.57 -30.79
N GLN A 399 28.81 -22.20 -31.77
CA GLN A 399 27.75 -23.16 -31.51
C GLN A 399 28.30 -24.49 -30.96
N GLY A 400 29.47 -24.91 -31.45
CA GLY A 400 30.23 -26.04 -30.91
C GLY A 400 30.66 -25.78 -29.47
N MET A 401 31.17 -24.58 -29.18
CA MET A 401 31.52 -24.17 -27.83
C MET A 401 30.32 -24.20 -26.88
N ILE A 402 29.20 -23.54 -27.21
CA ILE A 402 28.02 -23.50 -26.35
C ILE A 402 27.47 -24.91 -26.10
N SER A 403 27.55 -25.80 -27.11
CA SER A 403 27.13 -27.19 -26.95
C SER A 403 28.02 -27.96 -25.97
N ARG A 404 29.34 -27.75 -25.98
CA ARG A 404 30.29 -28.35 -25.04
C ARG A 404 30.18 -27.75 -23.64
N ALA A 405 29.97 -26.43 -23.54
CA ALA A 405 29.78 -25.72 -22.28
C ALA A 405 28.58 -26.24 -21.46
N LYS A 406 27.51 -26.69 -22.13
CA LYS A 406 26.37 -27.34 -21.47
C LYS A 406 26.73 -28.66 -20.78
N GLY A 407 27.81 -29.31 -21.21
CA GLY A 407 28.34 -30.53 -20.60
C GLY A 407 29.29 -30.27 -19.43
N THR A 408 29.97 -29.11 -19.38
CA THR A 408 31.02 -28.86 -18.37
C THR A 408 30.76 -27.73 -17.37
N ILE A 409 30.06 -26.66 -17.74
CA ILE A 409 29.84 -25.49 -16.85
C ILE A 409 28.34 -25.39 -16.54
N ALA A 410 27.78 -26.46 -15.98
CA ALA A 410 26.35 -26.71 -15.90
C ALA A 410 25.52 -25.49 -15.43
N SER A 411 24.50 -25.15 -16.25
CA SER A 411 23.41 -24.17 -16.10
C SER A 411 23.49 -23.11 -14.98
N GLY A 412 23.32 -21.84 -15.36
CA GLY A 412 23.16 -20.74 -14.40
C GLY A 412 23.68 -19.41 -14.95
N PRO A 413 24.18 -18.53 -14.07
CA PRO A 413 24.77 -17.23 -14.43
C PRO A 413 25.89 -17.34 -15.46
N ASP A 414 26.72 -18.39 -15.39
CA ASP A 414 27.88 -18.60 -16.28
C ASP A 414 27.46 -18.86 -17.73
N MET A 415 26.44 -19.71 -17.93
CA MET A 415 25.88 -19.96 -19.27
C MET A 415 25.21 -18.71 -19.83
N GLN A 416 24.50 -17.94 -19.00
CA GLN A 416 23.91 -16.67 -19.43
C GLN A 416 24.99 -15.63 -19.76
N GLY A 417 26.10 -15.61 -19.03
CA GLY A 417 27.27 -14.79 -19.30
C GLY A 417 27.95 -15.17 -20.60
N LEU A 418 28.18 -16.46 -20.83
CA LEU A 418 28.82 -16.96 -22.06
C LEU A 418 27.97 -16.65 -23.30
N LEU A 419 26.64 -16.74 -23.19
CA LEU A 419 25.72 -16.32 -24.26
C LEU A 419 25.78 -14.81 -24.52
N LEU A 420 26.02 -13.99 -23.48
CA LEU A 420 26.22 -12.55 -23.63
C LEU A 420 27.53 -12.23 -24.34
N VAL A 421 28.63 -12.90 -23.96
CA VAL A 421 29.93 -12.76 -24.64
C VAL A 421 29.81 -13.15 -26.12
N ARG A 422 29.13 -14.27 -26.42
CA ARG A 422 28.81 -14.66 -27.81
C ARG A 422 28.04 -13.58 -28.54
N LYS A 423 27.01 -12.99 -27.91
CA LYS A 423 26.20 -11.93 -28.53
C LYS A 423 27.09 -10.77 -28.94
N TYR A 424 27.98 -10.31 -28.06
CA TYR A 424 28.91 -9.23 -28.35
C TYR A 424 29.89 -9.59 -29.46
N ALA A 425 30.47 -10.79 -29.43
CA ALA A 425 31.42 -11.26 -30.42
C ALA A 425 30.82 -11.41 -31.83
N VAL A 426 29.59 -11.93 -31.93
CA VAL A 426 28.87 -12.07 -33.21
C VAL A 426 28.40 -10.72 -33.75
N SER A 427 28.12 -9.75 -32.87
CA SER A 427 27.74 -8.38 -33.26
C SER A 427 28.92 -7.46 -33.57
N SER A 428 30.16 -7.93 -33.44
CA SER A 428 31.34 -7.16 -33.86
C SER A 428 31.50 -7.25 -35.38
N GLU A 429 32.04 -6.20 -35.99
CA GLU A 429 32.41 -6.17 -37.40
C GLU A 429 33.93 -6.04 -37.51
N PRO A 430 34.66 -7.07 -37.97
CA PRO A 430 34.18 -8.41 -38.33
C PRO A 430 33.79 -9.28 -37.10
N PRO A 431 32.94 -10.32 -37.27
CA PRO A 431 32.56 -11.23 -36.19
C PRO A 431 33.77 -11.93 -35.58
N ILE A 432 33.84 -11.94 -34.25
CA ILE A 432 34.99 -12.47 -33.51
C ILE A 432 34.72 -13.93 -33.15
N PRO A 433 35.53 -14.90 -33.62
CA PRO A 433 35.42 -16.29 -33.19
C PRO A 433 35.97 -16.43 -31.76
N PRO A 434 35.54 -17.46 -31.01
CA PRO A 434 35.80 -17.51 -29.57
C PRO A 434 37.29 -17.71 -29.20
N ASP A 435 38.08 -18.32 -30.08
CA ASP A 435 39.54 -18.48 -29.94
C ASP A 435 40.29 -17.15 -30.03
N LYS A 436 39.68 -16.13 -30.66
CA LYS A 436 40.26 -14.78 -30.83
C LYS A 436 39.86 -13.78 -29.75
N ILE A 437 39.15 -14.21 -28.69
CA ILE A 437 38.84 -13.32 -27.56
C ILE A 437 40.05 -13.25 -26.63
N ASP A 438 40.92 -12.28 -26.85
CA ASP A 438 42.01 -11.97 -25.93
C ASP A 438 41.58 -10.96 -24.83
N VAL A 439 42.55 -10.52 -24.02
CA VAL A 439 42.34 -9.55 -22.93
C VAL A 439 41.78 -8.22 -23.45
N GLU A 440 42.21 -7.74 -24.62
CA GLU A 440 41.78 -6.46 -25.17
C GLU A 440 40.35 -6.54 -25.72
N VAL A 441 40.01 -7.63 -26.41
CA VAL A 441 38.63 -7.90 -26.83
C VAL A 441 37.71 -8.04 -25.62
N ALA A 442 38.17 -8.73 -24.56
CA ALA A 442 37.42 -8.87 -23.31
C ALA A 442 37.16 -7.52 -22.63
N ARG A 443 38.15 -6.62 -22.57
CA ARG A 443 38.00 -5.25 -22.06
C ARG A 443 37.01 -4.43 -22.90
N GLY A 444 37.04 -4.59 -24.22
CA GLY A 444 36.05 -4.01 -25.14
C GLY A 444 34.62 -4.48 -24.84
N PHE A 445 34.43 -5.77 -24.54
CA PHE A 445 33.13 -6.30 -24.12
C PHE A 445 32.69 -5.81 -22.75
N LEU A 446 33.60 -5.66 -21.78
CA LEU A 446 33.29 -5.10 -20.48
C LEU A 446 32.84 -3.64 -20.57
N LEU A 447 33.41 -2.86 -21.49
CA LEU A 447 32.97 -1.50 -21.78
C LEU A 447 31.55 -1.46 -22.36
N LYS A 448 31.27 -2.33 -23.34
CA LYS A 448 29.90 -2.48 -23.85
C LYS A 448 28.95 -2.89 -22.73
N ALA A 449 29.34 -3.83 -21.86
CA ALA A 449 28.53 -4.28 -20.73
C ALA A 449 28.27 -3.18 -19.69
N GLN A 450 29.19 -2.22 -19.50
CA GLN A 450 28.97 -1.06 -18.62
C GLN A 450 27.81 -0.19 -19.10
N ALA A 451 27.71 0.06 -20.41
CA ALA A 451 26.61 0.84 -20.99
C ALA A 451 25.23 0.19 -20.76
N PHE A 452 25.17 -1.14 -20.71
CA PHE A 452 23.93 -1.92 -20.56
C PHE A 452 23.70 -2.51 -19.16
N ARG A 453 24.51 -2.13 -18.16
CA ARG A 453 24.46 -2.64 -16.77
C ARG A 453 24.61 -4.17 -16.63
N ASP A 454 25.30 -4.81 -17.58
CA ASP A 454 25.49 -6.26 -17.65
C ASP A 454 26.90 -6.72 -17.19
N VAL A 455 27.66 -5.87 -16.49
CA VAL A 455 29.08 -6.10 -16.16
C VAL A 455 29.32 -7.41 -15.42
N ALA A 456 28.52 -7.72 -14.38
CA ALA A 456 28.66 -8.95 -13.60
C ALA A 456 28.44 -10.20 -14.47
N LYS A 457 27.47 -10.14 -15.38
CA LYS A 457 27.13 -11.21 -16.32
C LYS A 457 28.22 -11.38 -17.38
N CYS A 458 28.81 -10.29 -17.86
CA CYS A 458 29.93 -10.33 -18.78
C CYS A 458 31.19 -10.93 -18.11
N LEU A 459 31.50 -10.54 -16.87
CA LEU A 459 32.61 -11.13 -16.09
C LEU A 459 32.43 -12.64 -15.90
N ALA A 460 31.22 -13.09 -15.54
CA ALA A 460 30.91 -14.52 -15.43
C ALA A 460 31.11 -15.27 -16.76
N GLY A 461 30.72 -14.64 -17.88
CA GLY A 461 30.91 -15.21 -19.22
C GLY A 461 32.38 -15.33 -19.64
N LEU A 462 33.21 -14.35 -19.31
CA LEU A 462 34.65 -14.38 -19.59
C LEU A 462 35.37 -15.43 -18.73
N ALA A 463 35.01 -15.53 -17.45
CA ALA A 463 35.52 -16.59 -16.58
C ALA A 463 35.10 -17.99 -17.07
N ALA A 464 33.86 -18.15 -17.52
CA ALA A 464 33.40 -19.40 -18.12
C ALA A 464 34.17 -19.74 -19.41
N LEU A 465 34.52 -18.74 -20.22
CA LEU A 465 35.34 -18.94 -21.41
C LEU A 465 36.74 -19.45 -21.05
N ASP A 466 37.38 -18.89 -20.02
CA ASP A 466 38.68 -19.35 -19.52
C ASP A 466 38.65 -20.80 -19.02
N VAL A 467 37.60 -21.20 -18.29
CA VAL A 467 37.39 -22.60 -17.88
C VAL A 467 37.30 -23.53 -19.10
N LEU A 468 36.61 -23.10 -20.16
CA LEU A 468 36.54 -23.87 -21.41
C LEU A 468 37.88 -23.93 -22.15
N ARG A 469 38.74 -22.91 -22.04
CA ARG A 469 40.09 -22.94 -22.63
C ARG A 469 40.94 -24.06 -22.05
N THR A 470 40.85 -24.26 -20.73
CA THR A 470 41.57 -25.34 -20.05
C THR A 470 41.08 -26.73 -20.47
N GLN A 471 39.78 -26.87 -20.76
CA GLN A 471 39.15 -28.16 -21.05
C GLN A 471 39.19 -28.55 -22.53
N TYR A 472 39.24 -27.57 -23.43
CA TYR A 472 39.20 -27.76 -24.87
C TYR A 472 40.25 -26.88 -25.59
N PRO A 473 41.56 -27.06 -25.30
CA PRO A 473 42.63 -26.22 -25.85
C PRO A 473 42.72 -26.28 -27.38
N GLU A 474 42.28 -27.37 -27.99
CA GLU A 474 42.22 -27.56 -29.45
C GLU A 474 41.19 -26.65 -30.14
N LEU A 475 40.23 -26.10 -29.37
CA LEU A 475 39.20 -25.17 -29.87
C LEU A 475 39.44 -23.73 -29.41
N LEU A 476 40.28 -23.52 -28.41
CA LEU A 476 40.58 -22.22 -27.80
C LEU A 476 42.07 -22.10 -27.52
N SER A 477 42.84 -21.87 -28.58
CA SER A 477 44.30 -21.81 -28.56
C SER A 477 44.89 -20.52 -27.96
N GLY A 478 44.05 -19.61 -27.45
CA GLY A 478 44.49 -18.35 -26.83
C GLY A 478 44.80 -18.45 -25.33
N PRO A 479 45.59 -17.53 -24.77
CA PRO A 479 45.85 -17.46 -23.32
C PRO A 479 44.58 -17.14 -22.52
N ALA A 480 44.57 -17.48 -21.23
CA ALA A 480 43.48 -17.12 -20.33
C ALA A 480 43.38 -15.58 -20.19
N ILE A 481 42.15 -15.07 -20.11
CA ILE A 481 41.85 -13.64 -19.98
C ILE A 481 42.13 -13.15 -18.56
N GLY A 482 41.85 -13.98 -17.55
CA GLY A 482 42.05 -13.66 -16.13
C GLY A 482 41.00 -12.71 -15.55
N ASP A 483 41.09 -12.42 -14.25
CA ASP A 483 40.13 -11.54 -13.56
C ASP A 483 40.34 -10.07 -13.95
N GLN A 484 39.31 -9.47 -14.56
CA GLN A 484 39.32 -8.08 -15.02
C GLN A 484 38.70 -7.10 -14.00
N ARG A 485 38.37 -7.55 -12.78
CA ARG A 485 37.79 -6.69 -11.73
C ARG A 485 38.71 -5.56 -11.31
N ASP A 486 40.01 -5.80 -11.23
CA ASP A 486 40.95 -4.75 -10.80
C ASP A 486 41.14 -3.70 -11.88
N TRP A 487 41.23 -4.09 -13.16
CA TRP A 487 41.23 -3.13 -14.28
C TRP A 487 39.95 -2.26 -14.30
N LEU A 488 38.78 -2.84 -13.98
CA LEU A 488 37.52 -2.10 -13.87
C LEU A 488 37.50 -1.10 -12.70
N ARG A 489 38.22 -1.37 -11.60
CA ARG A 489 38.29 -0.48 -10.42
C ARG A 489 39.13 0.76 -10.72
N HIS A 490 40.31 0.60 -11.33
CA HIS A 490 41.26 1.68 -11.58
C HIS A 490 40.82 2.68 -12.66
N ARG A 491 39.78 2.37 -13.45
CA ARG A 491 39.26 3.25 -14.51
C ARG A 491 38.19 4.25 -14.02
N ARG A 492 37.55 3.98 -12.88
CA ARG A 492 36.60 4.93 -12.27
C ARG A 492 37.45 5.95 -11.52
N GLY A 493 37.48 7.20 -12.01
CA GLY A 493 38.33 8.25 -11.45
C GLY A 493 38.28 8.26 -9.92
N GLU A 494 39.40 8.02 -9.28
CA GLU A 494 39.44 7.86 -7.83
C GLU A 494 39.16 9.19 -7.16
N MET A 495 38.19 9.18 -6.23
CA MET A 495 38.03 10.22 -5.24
C MET A 495 39.17 10.07 -4.22
N HIS A 496 39.88 11.15 -3.92
CA HIS A 496 40.98 11.12 -2.96
C HIS A 496 40.55 10.50 -1.62
N THR A 497 41.40 9.63 -1.06
CA THR A 497 41.16 8.94 0.22
C THR A 497 40.87 9.92 1.36
N ALA A 498 41.50 11.10 1.34
CA ALA A 498 41.25 12.16 2.31
C ALA A 498 39.79 12.66 2.27
N LEU A 499 39.25 12.92 1.07
CA LEU A 499 37.85 13.32 0.91
C LEU A 499 36.89 12.19 1.31
N GLU A 500 37.22 10.94 0.96
CA GLU A 500 36.40 9.78 1.37
C GLU A 500 36.33 9.64 2.90
N ASN A 501 37.47 9.79 3.59
CA ASN A 501 37.53 9.73 5.04
C ASN A 501 36.75 10.89 5.69
N SER A 502 36.85 12.10 5.14
CA SER A 502 36.07 13.26 5.60
C SER A 502 34.56 13.05 5.41
N LEU A 503 34.14 12.54 4.24
CA LEU A 503 32.73 12.22 3.97
C LEU A 503 32.20 11.14 4.93
N ARG A 504 33.00 10.12 5.20
CA ARG A 504 32.69 9.07 6.16
C ARG A 504 32.50 9.64 7.56
N SER A 505 33.46 10.42 8.03
CA SER A 505 33.42 11.07 9.35
C SER A 505 32.18 11.96 9.50
N ILE A 506 31.87 12.80 8.50
CA ILE A 506 30.66 13.64 8.52
C ILE A 506 29.38 12.80 8.54
N ALA A 507 29.31 11.72 7.75
CA ALA A 507 28.15 10.86 7.70
C ALA A 507 27.94 10.09 9.01
N GLU A 508 29.00 9.58 9.62
CA GLU A 508 28.97 8.89 10.90
C GLU A 508 28.56 9.86 12.03
N ALA A 509 29.16 11.06 12.09
CA ALA A 509 28.74 12.13 13.01
C ALA A 509 27.29 12.60 12.78
N ALA A 510 26.72 12.29 11.62
CA ALA A 510 25.33 12.58 11.26
C ALA A 510 24.36 11.41 11.51
N GLY A 511 24.84 10.30 12.10
CA GLY A 511 24.06 9.12 12.43
C GLY A 511 23.70 8.25 11.21
N TYR A 512 24.44 8.33 10.10
CA TYR A 512 24.21 7.45 8.97
C TYR A 512 24.67 6.02 9.30
N GLY A 513 23.79 5.04 9.09
CA GLY A 513 24.19 3.63 9.10
C GLY A 513 25.10 3.28 7.91
N ALA A 514 25.74 2.11 7.94
CA ALA A 514 26.72 1.68 6.94
C ALA A 514 26.22 1.78 5.49
N PHE A 515 24.95 1.49 5.24
CA PHE A 515 24.33 1.66 3.92
C PHE A 515 24.29 3.13 3.47
N GLY A 516 23.89 4.03 4.37
CA GLY A 516 23.80 5.46 4.08
C GLY A 516 25.17 6.11 3.87
N VAL A 517 26.18 5.70 4.65
CA VAL A 517 27.58 6.11 4.43
C VAL A 517 28.04 5.66 3.04
N LYS A 518 27.78 4.40 2.68
CA LYS A 518 28.12 3.86 1.35
C LYS A 518 27.38 4.58 0.22
N GLU A 519 26.10 4.90 0.41
CA GLU A 519 25.30 5.66 -0.54
C GLU A 519 25.90 7.04 -0.79
N LEU A 520 26.25 7.77 0.29
CA LEU A 520 26.86 9.09 0.19
C LEU A 520 28.22 9.05 -0.51
N ILE A 521 29.09 8.11 -0.14
CA ILE A 521 30.41 7.93 -0.79
C ILE A 521 30.22 7.61 -2.27
N THR A 522 29.26 6.76 -2.61
CA THR A 522 28.96 6.41 -4.02
C THR A 522 28.47 7.63 -4.79
N ALA A 523 27.60 8.45 -4.18
CA ALA A 523 27.09 9.68 -4.77
C ALA A 523 28.21 10.72 -4.97
N ALA A 524 29.09 10.89 -3.99
CA ALA A 524 30.23 11.81 -4.06
C ALA A 524 31.25 11.37 -5.13
N ARG A 525 31.60 10.08 -5.18
CA ARG A 525 32.44 9.53 -6.26
C ARG A 525 31.84 9.80 -7.62
N ARG A 526 30.51 9.65 -7.78
CA ARG A 526 29.85 9.98 -9.04
C ARG A 526 29.94 11.47 -9.37
N LEU A 527 29.79 12.35 -8.38
CA LEU A 527 29.95 13.79 -8.60
C LEU A 527 31.39 14.14 -9.04
N VAL A 528 32.40 13.54 -8.40
CA VAL A 528 33.82 13.70 -8.78
C VAL A 528 34.07 13.22 -10.22
N GLU A 529 33.52 12.08 -10.60
CA GLU A 529 33.61 11.55 -11.97
C GLU A 529 33.02 12.50 -13.02
N LEU A 530 31.95 13.22 -12.68
CA LEU A 530 31.22 14.10 -13.60
C LEU A 530 31.70 15.56 -13.58
N THR A 531 32.63 15.90 -12.69
CA THR A 531 33.18 17.25 -12.58
C THR A 531 34.46 17.34 -13.40
N SER A 532 34.55 18.32 -14.29
CA SER A 532 35.72 18.50 -15.17
C SER A 532 36.99 18.85 -14.40
N ASP A 533 36.88 19.75 -13.41
CA ASP A 533 37.98 20.13 -12.53
C ASP A 533 37.94 19.35 -11.23
N LYS A 534 38.85 18.38 -11.09
CA LYS A 534 38.94 17.52 -9.91
C LYS A 534 39.67 18.19 -8.74
N THR A 535 40.47 19.23 -9.01
CA THR A 535 41.27 19.90 -7.97
C THR A 535 40.39 20.59 -6.93
N VAL A 536 39.15 20.96 -7.30
CA VAL A 536 38.13 21.48 -6.38
C VAL A 536 37.85 20.54 -5.20
N PHE A 537 38.03 19.23 -5.37
CA PHE A 537 37.81 18.22 -4.33
C PHE A 537 39.03 17.99 -3.42
N GLU A 538 40.14 18.68 -3.66
CA GLU A 538 41.32 18.68 -2.78
C GLU A 538 41.18 19.66 -1.61
N ALA A 539 40.24 20.60 -1.69
CA ALA A 539 39.92 21.55 -0.63
C ALA A 539 39.29 20.86 0.60
N GLN A 540 39.28 21.58 1.73
CA GLN A 540 38.53 21.14 2.92
C GLN A 540 37.04 21.03 2.61
N ILE A 541 36.39 20.02 3.21
CA ILE A 541 35.03 19.57 2.86
C ILE A 541 33.94 20.65 3.00
N ASP A 542 34.15 21.60 3.88
CA ASP A 542 33.31 22.77 4.16
C ASP A 542 33.50 23.92 3.17
N VAL A 543 34.66 23.99 2.52
CA VAL A 543 35.00 25.00 1.50
C VAL A 543 34.57 24.57 0.09
N ILE A 544 34.41 23.26 -0.15
CA ILE A 544 33.97 22.74 -1.45
C ILE A 544 32.60 23.35 -1.82
N PRO A 545 32.43 23.94 -3.03
CA PRO A 545 31.18 24.58 -3.45
C PRO A 545 30.14 23.54 -3.92
N TRP A 546 29.75 22.64 -3.02
CA TRP A 546 28.91 21.47 -3.31
C TRP A 546 27.66 21.80 -4.12
N ARG A 547 26.91 22.85 -3.75
CA ARG A 547 25.67 23.23 -4.44
C ARG A 547 25.92 23.60 -5.91
N ASN A 548 27.00 24.31 -6.20
CA ASN A 548 27.35 24.71 -7.56
C ASN A 548 27.79 23.51 -8.39
N LEU A 549 28.61 22.63 -7.81
CA LEU A 549 29.06 21.39 -8.47
C LEU A 549 27.88 20.46 -8.77
N ILE A 550 26.97 20.27 -7.81
CA ILE A 550 25.76 19.45 -7.98
C ILE A 550 24.86 20.04 -9.08
N ALA A 551 24.67 21.36 -9.10
CA ALA A 551 23.86 22.03 -10.11
C ALA A 551 24.47 21.89 -11.52
N ALA A 552 25.78 22.11 -11.65
CA ALA A 552 26.50 21.97 -12.91
C ALA A 552 26.45 20.51 -13.42
N ALA A 553 26.72 19.53 -12.56
CA ALA A 553 26.65 18.11 -12.93
C ALA A 553 25.22 17.68 -13.27
N ALA A 554 24.20 18.18 -12.56
CA ALA A 554 22.81 17.87 -12.88
C ALA A 554 22.34 18.51 -14.19
N ALA A 555 22.87 19.68 -14.56
CA ALA A 555 22.60 20.32 -15.84
C ALA A 555 23.23 19.56 -17.02
N SER A 556 24.50 19.17 -16.89
CA SER A 556 25.23 18.44 -17.95
C SER A 556 24.86 16.96 -18.04
N HIS A 557 24.54 16.30 -16.91
CA HIS A 557 24.31 14.85 -16.81
C HIS A 557 23.04 14.47 -16.02
N PRO A 558 21.83 14.92 -16.46
CA PRO A 558 20.61 14.81 -15.66
C PRO A 558 20.18 13.38 -15.32
N ARG A 559 20.35 12.42 -16.26
CA ARG A 559 19.99 11.01 -16.04
C ARG A 559 20.90 10.33 -15.03
N GLU A 560 22.16 10.69 -15.02
CA GLU A 560 23.18 10.09 -14.17
C GLU A 560 23.10 10.63 -12.74
N MET A 561 22.76 11.91 -12.59
CA MET A 561 22.62 12.57 -11.29
C MET A 561 21.30 12.30 -10.59
N LEU A 562 20.29 11.72 -11.26
CA LEU A 562 18.94 11.53 -10.75
C LEU A 562 18.89 10.87 -9.36
N HIS A 563 19.69 9.80 -9.15
CA HIS A 563 19.70 9.04 -7.90
C HIS A 563 20.67 9.59 -6.85
N TYR A 564 21.65 10.41 -7.25
CA TYR A 564 22.71 10.92 -6.38
C TYR A 564 22.44 12.33 -5.86
N ARG A 565 21.54 13.07 -6.50
CA ARG A 565 21.25 14.46 -6.14
C ARG A 565 20.77 14.62 -4.69
N ALA A 566 19.86 13.77 -4.24
CA ALA A 566 19.30 13.86 -2.88
C ALA A 566 20.35 13.68 -1.77
N PRO A 567 21.18 12.60 -1.74
CA PRO A 567 22.24 12.48 -0.74
C PRO A 567 23.28 13.60 -0.82
N LEU A 568 23.63 14.08 -2.03
CA LEU A 568 24.59 15.18 -2.19
C LEU A 568 24.05 16.52 -1.70
N LEU A 569 22.78 16.84 -1.96
CA LEU A 569 22.15 18.05 -1.42
C LEU A 569 22.08 18.02 0.11
N ARG A 570 21.80 16.85 0.70
CA ARG A 570 21.83 16.69 2.16
C ARG A 570 23.23 16.92 2.75
N LEU A 571 24.27 16.45 2.07
CA LEU A 571 25.65 16.75 2.45
C LEU A 571 25.91 18.26 2.37
N ALA A 572 25.57 18.87 1.23
CA ALA A 572 25.77 20.30 0.99
C ALA A 572 25.08 21.15 2.06
N ASP A 573 23.83 20.82 2.40
CA ASP A 573 23.07 21.48 3.46
C ASP A 573 23.71 21.31 4.83
N ARG A 574 24.34 20.16 5.09
CA ARG A 574 24.97 19.89 6.38
C ARG A 574 26.27 20.64 6.57
N VAL A 575 27.14 20.64 5.56
CA VAL A 575 28.44 21.31 5.64
C VAL A 575 28.31 22.83 5.63
N SER A 576 27.26 23.37 5.01
CA SER A 576 27.00 24.82 5.00
C SER A 576 26.31 25.35 6.27
N ARG A 577 25.93 24.49 7.22
CA ARG A 577 25.24 24.92 8.44
C ARG A 577 26.21 25.52 9.43
N VAL A 578 25.80 26.63 10.03
CA VAL A 578 26.47 27.20 11.20
C VAL A 578 26.00 26.42 12.43
N TRP A 579 26.89 25.60 12.96
CA TRP A 579 26.63 24.80 14.13
C TRP A 579 27.00 25.59 15.39
N THR A 580 26.10 25.66 16.37
CA THR A 580 26.42 26.16 17.71
C THR A 580 26.92 25.01 18.60
N PRO A 581 27.67 25.30 19.69
CA PRO A 581 28.17 24.26 20.58
C PRO A 581 27.07 23.36 21.16
N GLY A 582 25.90 23.93 21.50
CA GLY A 582 24.78 23.16 22.04
C GLY A 582 24.20 22.15 21.05
N TRP A 583 23.96 22.58 19.80
CA TRP A 583 23.49 21.69 18.75
C TRP A 583 24.52 20.62 18.36
N GLN A 584 25.82 20.95 18.36
CA GLN A 584 26.88 19.96 18.11
C GLN A 584 26.93 18.89 19.18
N ASN A 585 26.88 19.29 20.45
CA ASN A 585 26.93 18.36 21.57
C ASN A 585 25.70 17.45 21.58
N LEU A 586 24.50 18.01 21.38
CA LEU A 586 23.28 17.20 21.27
C LEU A 586 23.36 16.20 20.11
N GLN A 587 23.87 16.60 18.95
CA GLN A 587 24.06 15.69 17.82
C GLN A 587 25.02 14.54 18.14
N ALA A 588 26.14 14.82 18.81
CA ALA A 588 27.10 13.81 19.21
C ALA A 588 26.47 12.78 20.16
N ARG A 589 25.75 13.25 21.20
CA ARG A 589 25.04 12.39 22.15
C ARG A 589 23.99 11.50 21.50
N LEU A 590 23.24 12.03 20.54
CA LEU A 590 22.26 11.24 19.78
C LEU A 590 22.90 10.09 19.01
N VAL A 591 24.07 10.34 18.41
CA VAL A 591 24.82 9.32 17.68
C VAL A 591 25.42 8.28 18.63
N GLU A 592 25.98 8.72 19.77
CA GLU A 592 26.49 7.82 20.82
C GLU A 592 25.40 6.92 21.38
N ALA A 593 24.19 7.45 21.60
CA ALA A 593 23.01 6.68 22.03
C ALA A 593 22.43 5.77 20.92
N GLY A 594 23.00 5.78 19.71
CA GLY A 594 22.58 4.93 18.60
C GLY A 594 21.24 5.33 17.97
N ILE A 595 20.78 6.57 18.18
CA ILE A 595 19.49 7.03 17.64
C ILE A 595 19.61 7.18 16.12
N PRO A 596 18.75 6.48 15.34
CA PRO A 596 18.87 6.48 13.89
C PRO A 596 18.54 7.86 13.33
N ARG A 597 19.21 8.23 12.22
CA ARG A 597 19.00 9.52 11.54
C ARG A 597 17.54 9.85 11.21
N ALA A 598 16.70 8.83 10.95
CA ALA A 598 15.28 9.05 10.65
C ALA A 598 14.49 9.57 11.86
N GLU A 599 14.97 9.29 13.07
CA GLU A 599 14.39 9.72 14.34
C GLU A 599 15.10 10.95 14.90
N ASN A 600 16.35 11.22 14.48
CA ASN A 600 17.12 12.38 14.89
C ASN A 600 16.45 13.72 14.46
N PRO A 601 16.02 14.56 15.42
CA PRO A 601 15.32 15.82 15.12
C PRO A 601 16.25 17.01 14.86
N VAL A 602 17.54 16.92 15.19
CA VAL A 602 18.48 18.07 15.26
C VAL A 602 18.52 18.87 13.97
N ASP A 603 18.71 18.20 12.82
CA ASP A 603 18.79 18.88 11.53
C ASP A 603 17.52 19.72 11.26
N THR A 604 16.34 19.21 11.64
CA THR A 604 15.06 19.93 11.42
C THR A 604 14.85 21.07 12.42
N MET A 605 15.20 20.85 13.70
CA MET A 605 15.03 21.83 14.76
C MET A 605 15.99 23.01 14.60
N MET A 606 17.26 22.71 14.31
CA MET A 606 18.32 23.71 14.14
C MET A 606 18.07 24.62 12.93
N ASP A 607 17.49 24.11 11.83
CA ASP A 607 17.13 24.94 10.67
C ASP A 607 16.16 26.08 11.03
N VAL A 608 15.30 25.85 12.03
CA VAL A 608 14.34 26.84 12.51
C VAL A 608 14.94 27.69 13.61
N ALA A 609 15.61 27.06 14.58
CA ALA A 609 16.23 27.73 15.73
C ALA A 609 17.37 28.67 15.32
N GLY A 610 18.12 28.32 14.26
CA GLY A 610 19.24 29.10 13.75
C GLY A 610 18.86 30.51 13.26
N LYS A 611 17.59 30.74 12.87
CA LYS A 611 17.09 32.07 12.50
C LYS A 611 17.05 33.04 13.69
N SER A 612 17.00 32.51 14.90
CA SER A 612 16.94 33.27 16.15
C SER A 612 18.15 32.99 17.04
N ALA A 613 19.18 32.31 16.51
CA ALA A 613 20.38 31.89 17.24
C ALA A 613 20.08 31.18 18.58
N LEU A 614 19.01 30.38 18.63
CA LEU A 614 18.61 29.67 19.83
C LEU A 614 19.36 28.34 19.98
N GLU A 615 19.82 28.09 21.19
CA GLU A 615 20.38 26.80 21.63
C GLU A 615 19.26 25.81 21.98
N PRO A 616 19.52 24.49 21.95
CA PRO A 616 18.51 23.46 22.23
C PRO A 616 17.73 23.65 23.53
N TRP A 617 18.40 24.01 24.63
CA TRP A 617 17.79 24.21 25.95
C TRP A 617 16.99 25.51 26.08
N GLN A 618 17.11 26.43 25.13
CA GLN A 618 16.38 27.70 25.10
C GLN A 618 15.04 27.59 24.36
N LEU A 619 14.76 26.44 23.76
CA LEU A 619 13.52 26.21 23.05
C LEU A 619 12.36 26.03 24.03
N ASP A 620 11.19 26.56 23.69
CA ASP A 620 9.97 26.34 24.47
C ASP A 620 8.77 26.00 23.58
N ARG A 621 7.68 25.59 24.25
CA ARG A 621 6.43 25.19 23.62
C ARG A 621 5.83 26.26 22.72
N GLU A 622 5.90 27.54 23.10
CA GLU A 622 5.31 28.63 22.33
C GLU A 622 6.09 28.87 21.03
N TRP A 623 7.43 28.83 21.06
CA TRP A 623 8.25 28.90 19.85
C TRP A 623 7.92 27.79 18.85
N ALA A 624 7.82 26.54 19.33
CA ALA A 624 7.50 25.40 18.49
C ALA A 624 6.10 25.53 17.86
N TRP A 625 5.13 26.04 18.64
CA TRP A 625 3.75 26.27 18.24
C TRP A 625 3.62 27.37 17.18
N VAL A 626 4.30 28.50 17.39
CA VAL A 626 4.27 29.64 16.45
C VAL A 626 4.84 29.22 15.10
N HIS A 627 5.94 28.45 15.09
CA HIS A 627 6.50 27.94 13.85
C HIS A 627 5.51 26.99 13.14
N GLU A 628 4.90 26.04 13.86
CA GLU A 628 3.90 25.12 13.32
C GLU A 628 2.78 25.85 12.56
N ARG A 629 2.28 26.96 13.11
CA ARG A 629 1.17 27.73 12.52
C ARG A 629 1.52 28.44 11.22
N SER A 630 2.81 28.70 10.98
CA SER A 630 3.32 29.30 9.74
C SER A 630 3.44 28.29 8.59
N LEU A 631 3.38 26.99 8.90
CA LEU A 631 3.67 25.93 7.94
C LEU A 631 2.44 25.46 7.15
N ARG A 632 2.70 25.02 5.91
CA ARG A 632 1.74 24.31 5.06
C ARG A 632 1.41 22.92 5.64
N PRO A 633 0.25 22.31 5.31
CA PRO A 633 -0.22 21.05 5.92
C PRO A 633 0.77 19.88 5.88
N ASP A 634 1.52 19.74 4.80
CA ASP A 634 2.53 18.71 4.60
C ASP A 634 3.78 18.92 5.48
N LEU A 635 4.29 20.15 5.52
CA LEU A 635 5.43 20.53 6.35
C LEU A 635 5.13 20.44 7.85
N ARG A 636 3.88 20.70 8.24
CA ARG A 636 3.43 20.53 9.63
C ARG A 636 3.62 19.12 10.14
N ARG A 637 3.31 18.08 9.34
CA ARG A 637 3.51 16.69 9.78
C ARG A 637 4.96 16.38 10.07
N LYS A 638 5.87 16.92 9.23
CA LYS A 638 7.31 16.78 9.44
C LYS A 638 7.75 17.50 10.71
N TRP A 639 7.23 18.71 10.94
CA TRP A 639 7.52 19.50 12.14
C TRP A 639 7.01 18.84 13.42
N VAL A 640 5.75 18.43 13.47
CA VAL A 640 5.15 17.73 14.62
C VAL A 640 5.97 16.49 14.97
N ARG A 641 6.34 15.68 13.97
CA ARG A 641 7.20 14.51 14.20
C ARG A 641 8.58 14.90 14.75
N ALA A 642 9.17 15.99 14.27
CA ALA A 642 10.45 16.47 14.78
C ALA A 642 10.33 16.92 16.25
N ILE A 643 9.23 17.58 16.63
CA ILE A 643 8.92 17.95 18.01
C ILE A 643 8.73 16.70 18.89
N ASP A 644 7.91 15.74 18.45
CA ASP A 644 7.66 14.50 19.21
C ASP A 644 8.97 13.73 19.43
N ASN A 645 9.81 13.63 18.39
CA ASN A 645 11.11 12.99 18.50
C ASN A 645 12.05 13.75 19.43
N PHE A 646 12.02 15.09 19.43
CA PHE A 646 12.83 15.92 20.31
C PHE A 646 12.39 15.78 21.78
N ASP A 647 11.09 15.77 22.05
CA ASP A 647 10.55 15.53 23.39
C ASP A 647 10.83 14.10 23.88
N ALA A 648 10.85 13.12 22.97
CA ALA A 648 11.20 11.74 23.30
C ALA A 648 12.65 11.60 23.79
N LEU A 649 13.56 12.51 23.41
CA LEU A 649 14.95 12.51 23.88
C LEU A 649 15.05 12.68 25.40
N GLN A 650 14.06 13.32 26.05
CA GLN A 650 14.02 13.42 27.50
C GLN A 650 13.86 12.05 28.19
N SER A 651 13.41 11.03 27.46
CA SER A 651 13.28 9.66 27.99
C SER A 651 14.55 8.83 27.78
N VAL A 652 15.59 9.38 27.14
CA VAL A 652 16.88 8.74 26.89
C VAL A 652 17.83 9.17 28.02
N PRO A 653 18.18 8.28 28.96
CA PRO A 653 18.93 8.64 30.17
C PRO A 653 20.25 9.36 29.89
N GLU A 654 20.95 8.95 28.84
CA GLU A 654 22.24 9.50 28.42
C GLU A 654 22.14 10.96 27.94
N ILE A 655 20.95 11.42 27.56
CA ILE A 655 20.73 12.78 27.00
C ILE A 655 20.04 13.68 28.03
N ALA A 656 19.09 13.13 28.78
CA ALA A 656 18.29 13.89 29.75
C ALA A 656 19.15 14.51 30.88
N GLY A 657 20.24 13.85 31.27
CA GLY A 657 21.13 14.29 32.35
C GLY A 657 22.10 15.43 31.98
N ASP A 658 22.30 15.72 30.69
CA ASP A 658 23.36 16.61 30.21
C ASP A 658 22.96 18.10 30.15
N GLY A 659 21.71 18.43 30.49
CA GLY A 659 21.19 19.81 30.41
C GLY A 659 21.08 20.37 28.98
N LEU A 660 21.16 19.49 27.97
CA LEU A 660 21.10 19.86 26.55
C LEU A 660 19.66 20.01 26.03
N LEU A 661 18.66 19.59 26.78
CA LEU A 661 17.26 19.70 26.41
C LEU A 661 16.59 20.80 27.23
N PRO A 662 15.52 21.42 26.73
CA PRO A 662 14.75 22.36 27.53
C PRO A 662 14.17 21.63 28.75
N PRO A 663 13.97 22.33 29.88
CA PRO A 663 13.45 21.73 31.12
C PRO A 663 12.05 21.14 30.95
N GLU A 664 11.37 21.56 29.89
CA GLU A 664 9.99 21.28 29.60
C GLU A 664 9.83 20.75 28.18
N LYS A 665 8.87 19.83 28.00
CA LYS A 665 8.50 19.33 26.66
C LYS A 665 7.90 20.45 25.81
N LEU A 666 8.27 20.46 24.53
CA LEU A 666 7.78 21.42 23.54
C LEU A 666 6.35 21.08 23.08
N GLY A 667 5.98 19.80 23.06
CA GLY A 667 4.67 19.29 22.70
C GLY A 667 3.64 19.28 23.86
N PRO A 668 2.40 18.82 23.60
CA PRO A 668 1.92 18.34 22.30
C PRO A 668 1.61 19.47 21.33
N MET A 669 1.86 19.24 20.04
CA MET A 669 1.47 20.13 18.94
C MET A 669 -0.01 19.89 18.52
N PRO A 670 -0.68 20.86 17.87
CA PRO A 670 -2.07 20.71 17.44
C PRO A 670 -2.30 19.48 16.55
N ARG A 671 -3.37 18.71 16.81
CA ARG A 671 -3.72 17.54 16.00
C ARG A 671 -4.04 17.95 14.55
N THR A 672 -3.53 17.17 13.60
CA THR A 672 -3.69 17.42 12.16
C THR A 672 -5.17 17.42 11.75
N GLY A 673 -5.62 18.46 11.03
CA GLY A 673 -7.01 18.59 10.54
C GLY A 673 -7.98 19.24 11.54
N ALA A 674 -7.59 19.39 12.81
CA ALA A 674 -8.38 20.05 13.84
C ALA A 674 -7.83 21.46 14.15
N ARG A 675 -7.43 22.24 13.13
CA ARG A 675 -6.94 23.61 13.37
C ARG A 675 -8.06 24.42 13.99
N LEU A 676 -7.89 24.77 15.25
CA LEU A 676 -8.74 25.70 15.96
C LEU A 676 -8.38 27.10 15.46
N LYS A 677 -9.38 27.82 14.95
CA LYS A 677 -9.18 29.15 14.34
C LYS A 677 -8.45 30.08 15.33
N ASN A 678 -8.87 30.06 16.59
CA ASN A 678 -8.38 30.97 17.63
C ASN A 678 -7.09 30.52 18.34
N ALA A 679 -6.54 29.35 18.02
CA ALA A 679 -5.37 28.79 18.73
C ALA A 679 -4.02 29.40 18.34
N HIS A 680 -3.89 30.72 18.42
CA HIS A 680 -2.67 31.45 18.06
C HIS A 680 -1.48 31.06 18.94
N PHE A 681 -1.73 30.94 20.24
CA PHE A 681 -0.77 30.52 21.25
C PHE A 681 -1.19 29.16 21.83
N PRO A 682 -0.24 28.35 22.35
CA PRO A 682 -0.59 27.19 23.17
C PRO A 682 -1.35 27.65 24.41
N LEU A 683 -2.30 26.84 24.89
CA LEU A 683 -2.97 27.12 26.16
C LEU A 683 -1.99 26.95 27.34
N PRO A 684 -2.18 27.70 28.43
CA PRO A 684 -1.55 27.41 29.72
C PRO A 684 -1.76 25.96 30.10
N ARG A 685 -0.76 25.29 30.69
CA ARG A 685 -0.81 23.86 30.96
C ARG A 685 -1.96 23.48 31.89
N ARG A 686 -2.19 24.28 32.94
CA ARG A 686 -3.31 24.04 33.86
C ARG A 686 -4.65 24.16 33.15
N PHE A 687 -4.77 25.12 32.23
CA PHE A 687 -5.99 25.30 31.47
C PHE A 687 -6.19 24.20 30.43
N ASP A 688 -5.14 23.84 29.69
CA ASP A 688 -5.13 22.76 28.70
C ASP A 688 -5.49 21.41 29.34
N ALA A 689 -4.92 21.11 30.52
CA ALA A 689 -5.23 19.90 31.30
C ALA A 689 -6.68 19.88 31.78
N ALA A 690 -7.23 21.02 32.25
CA ALA A 690 -8.64 21.10 32.65
C ALA A 690 -9.60 20.84 31.47
N LEU A 691 -9.15 21.11 30.24
CA LEU A 691 -9.89 20.95 28.99
C LEU A 691 -9.66 19.59 28.31
N GLU A 692 -8.96 18.66 28.95
CA GLU A 692 -8.68 17.36 28.35
C GLU A 692 -9.98 16.58 28.06
N GLY A 693 -10.10 16.08 26.83
CA GLY A 693 -11.28 15.34 26.37
C GLY A 693 -12.49 16.21 25.98
N GLU A 694 -12.35 17.54 26.05
CA GLU A 694 -13.43 18.46 25.70
C GLU A 694 -13.72 18.54 24.20
N THR A 695 -14.89 19.09 23.89
CA THR A 695 -15.31 19.28 22.49
C THR A 695 -14.44 20.32 21.78
N LYS A 696 -14.32 20.18 20.45
CA LYS A 696 -13.62 21.17 19.60
C LYS A 696 -14.08 22.61 19.84
N GLN A 697 -15.38 22.79 20.08
CA GLN A 697 -16.01 24.10 20.27
C GLN A 697 -15.59 24.78 21.58
N VAL A 698 -15.47 23.98 22.66
CA VAL A 698 -14.96 24.44 23.96
C VAL A 698 -13.47 24.77 23.84
N LEU A 699 -12.68 23.92 23.19
CA LEU A 699 -11.26 24.20 22.94
C LEU A 699 -11.06 25.48 22.10
N GLU A 700 -11.86 25.70 21.05
CA GLU A 700 -11.83 26.94 20.26
C GLU A 700 -12.18 28.19 21.09
N ALA A 701 -13.10 28.05 22.05
CA ALA A 701 -13.47 29.12 22.96
C ALA A 701 -12.38 29.38 24.01
N ALA A 702 -11.73 28.35 24.53
CA ALA A 702 -10.64 28.49 25.50
C ALA A 702 -9.44 29.20 24.87
N HIS A 703 -9.07 28.80 23.64
CA HIS A 703 -8.02 29.49 22.90
C HIS A 703 -8.38 30.93 22.53
N PHE A 704 -9.67 31.23 22.33
CA PHE A 704 -10.13 32.61 22.16
C PHE A 704 -9.94 33.44 23.42
N VAL A 705 -10.38 32.93 24.58
CA VAL A 705 -10.18 33.57 25.89
C VAL A 705 -8.70 33.83 26.13
N TRP A 706 -7.87 32.81 25.96
CA TRP A 706 -6.42 32.92 26.15
C TRP A 706 -5.77 33.94 25.21
N ARG A 707 -6.17 33.95 23.93
CA ARG A 707 -5.69 34.94 22.97
C ARG A 707 -6.05 36.36 23.41
N CYS A 708 -7.28 36.60 23.88
CA CYS A 708 -7.69 37.93 24.32
C CYS A 708 -6.80 38.41 25.47
N LEU A 709 -6.58 37.57 26.47
CA LEU A 709 -5.76 37.93 27.63
C LEU A 709 -4.29 38.20 27.27
N ARG A 710 -3.72 37.45 26.33
CA ARG A 710 -2.36 37.69 25.81
C ARG A 710 -2.27 39.05 25.09
N GLU A 711 -3.27 39.40 24.31
CA GLU A 711 -3.32 40.66 23.55
C GLU A 711 -3.65 41.88 24.42
N PHE A 712 -4.42 41.68 25.50
CA PHE A 712 -4.64 42.71 26.52
C PHE A 712 -3.37 43.01 27.34
N GLY A 713 -2.35 42.16 27.23
CA GLY A 713 -1.10 42.28 27.98
C GLY A 713 -1.18 41.76 29.41
N ASP A 714 -2.26 41.04 29.77
CA ASP A 714 -2.45 40.49 31.11
C ASP A 714 -1.48 39.33 31.39
N HIS A 715 -1.01 38.64 30.34
CA HIS A 715 -0.10 37.49 30.44
C HIS A 715 1.01 37.49 29.39
N ALA A 716 2.20 37.03 29.79
CA ALA A 716 3.41 36.88 28.98
C ALA A 716 3.60 35.44 28.44
N ARG A 717 4.62 35.26 27.57
CA ARG A 717 5.00 33.94 27.03
C ARG A 717 5.51 33.06 28.17
N GLY A 718 4.94 31.87 28.30
CA GLY A 718 5.29 30.92 29.36
C GLY A 718 4.45 31.04 30.65
N ASP A 719 3.57 32.04 30.77
CA ASP A 719 2.69 32.16 31.93
C ASP A 719 1.72 30.97 32.03
N ASP A 720 1.54 30.44 33.26
CA ASP A 720 0.61 29.34 33.56
C ASP A 720 -0.40 29.73 34.67
N PRO A 721 -1.30 30.72 34.41
CA PRO A 721 -2.29 31.16 35.38
C PRO A 721 -3.28 30.05 35.75
N SER A 722 -3.92 30.19 36.92
CA SER A 722 -4.93 29.23 37.36
C SER A 722 -6.16 29.27 36.45
N THR A 723 -6.79 28.11 36.26
CA THR A 723 -7.95 28.01 35.38
C THR A 723 -9.09 28.89 35.86
N GLY A 724 -9.39 28.92 37.17
CA GLY A 724 -10.43 29.77 37.75
C GLY A 724 -10.21 31.27 37.50
N MET A 725 -8.95 31.74 37.52
CA MET A 725 -8.62 33.13 37.18
C MET A 725 -8.93 33.43 35.70
N LEU A 726 -8.56 32.53 34.79
CA LEU A 726 -8.78 32.71 33.35
C LEU A 726 -10.26 32.75 32.96
N VAL A 727 -11.13 32.11 33.75
CA VAL A 727 -12.56 31.98 33.46
C VAL A 727 -13.44 32.64 34.52
N SER A 728 -12.90 33.62 35.27
CA SER A 728 -13.66 34.42 36.22
C SER A 728 -14.72 35.26 35.46
N GLU A 729 -15.84 35.56 36.10
CA GLU A 729 -16.88 36.37 35.45
C GLU A 729 -16.37 37.76 35.07
N GLU A 730 -15.51 38.36 35.89
CA GLU A 730 -14.89 39.65 35.60
C GLU A 730 -14.05 39.58 34.32
N VAL A 731 -13.26 38.51 34.14
CA VAL A 731 -12.46 38.29 32.94
C VAL A 731 -13.34 38.04 31.72
N LEU A 732 -14.36 37.20 31.84
CA LEU A 732 -15.25 36.85 30.74
C LEU A 732 -16.08 38.06 30.26
N GLU A 733 -16.59 38.87 31.18
CA GLU A 733 -17.30 40.12 30.85
C GLU A 733 -16.36 41.16 30.23
N ARG A 734 -15.14 41.29 30.75
CA ARG A 734 -14.12 42.15 30.14
C ARG A 734 -13.82 41.74 28.70
N ILE A 735 -13.69 40.44 28.43
CA ILE A 735 -13.48 39.92 27.07
C ILE A 735 -14.64 40.31 26.15
N ILE A 736 -15.89 40.16 26.57
CA ILE A 736 -17.06 40.56 25.76
C ILE A 736 -16.99 42.05 25.40
N ARG A 737 -16.59 42.90 26.35
CA ARG A 737 -16.55 44.35 26.20
C ARG A 737 -15.37 44.86 25.37
N GLU A 738 -14.19 44.30 25.56
CA GLU A 738 -12.92 44.90 25.10
C GLU A 738 -12.29 44.18 23.89
N GLN A 739 -12.69 42.94 23.59
CA GLN A 739 -12.11 42.21 22.46
C GLN A 739 -12.48 42.87 21.12
N SER A 740 -11.52 42.91 20.19
CA SER A 740 -11.70 43.46 18.83
C SER A 740 -11.49 42.41 17.72
N PHE A 741 -11.34 41.13 18.08
CA PHE A 741 -10.96 40.08 17.13
C PHE A 741 -12.14 39.54 16.32
N MET A 742 -13.36 39.66 16.84
CA MET A 742 -14.59 39.18 16.19
C MET A 742 -15.81 40.00 16.60
N THR A 743 -16.96 39.71 16.00
CA THR A 743 -18.22 40.37 16.34
C THR A 743 -18.63 40.11 17.80
N PRO A 744 -19.32 41.07 18.46
CA PRO A 744 -19.78 40.89 19.84
C PRO A 744 -20.58 39.60 20.06
N ALA A 745 -21.47 39.24 19.13
CA ALA A 745 -22.26 38.01 19.20
C ALA A 745 -21.40 36.73 19.16
N SER A 746 -20.36 36.70 18.32
CA SER A 746 -19.44 35.57 18.26
C SER A 746 -18.60 35.46 19.54
N ALA A 747 -18.16 36.59 20.09
CA ALA A 747 -17.44 36.63 21.36
C ALA A 747 -18.32 36.13 22.52
N GLN A 748 -19.57 36.59 22.60
CA GLN A 748 -20.56 36.12 23.57
C GLN A 748 -20.77 34.61 23.47
N LEU A 749 -20.87 34.04 22.27
CA LEU A 749 -20.99 32.58 22.10
C LEU A 749 -19.78 31.80 22.62
N HIS A 750 -18.56 32.29 22.36
CA HIS A 750 -17.36 31.66 22.89
C HIS A 750 -17.32 31.76 24.43
N VAL A 751 -17.65 32.92 24.98
CA VAL A 751 -17.72 33.11 26.44
C VAL A 751 -18.79 32.24 27.07
N ALA A 752 -19.99 32.14 26.48
CA ALA A 752 -21.06 31.26 26.94
C ALA A 752 -20.61 29.79 26.99
N ARG A 753 -19.93 29.29 25.95
CA ARG A 753 -19.38 27.92 25.97
C ARG A 753 -18.39 27.67 27.09
N ILE A 754 -17.59 28.68 27.47
CA ILE A 754 -16.67 28.57 28.60
C ILE A 754 -17.42 28.62 29.93
N ARG A 755 -18.49 29.42 30.05
CA ARG A 755 -19.40 29.37 31.21
C ARG A 755 -20.05 28.00 31.37
N ASP A 756 -20.64 27.45 30.30
CA ASP A 756 -21.24 26.11 30.28
C ASP A 756 -20.26 25.05 30.76
N TRP A 757 -19.05 25.10 30.20
CA TRP A 757 -17.99 24.19 30.55
C TRP A 757 -17.58 24.34 32.02
N ARG A 758 -17.37 25.57 32.50
CA ARG A 758 -17.03 25.86 33.90
C ARG A 758 -18.11 25.35 34.86
N GLU A 759 -19.39 25.62 34.58
CA GLU A 759 -20.52 25.17 35.40
C GLU A 759 -20.68 23.65 35.40
N SER A 760 -20.35 22.97 34.30
CA SER A 760 -20.40 21.52 34.22
C SER A 760 -19.31 20.81 35.04
N ARG A 761 -18.32 21.55 35.56
CA ARG A 761 -17.17 21.01 36.29
C ARG A 761 -17.22 21.45 37.77
N PHE A 762 -17.73 20.57 38.62
CA PHE A 762 -17.73 20.78 40.07
C PHE A 762 -16.29 20.94 40.61
N GLY A 763 -16.01 22.04 41.31
CA GLY A 763 -14.73 22.29 41.99
C GLY A 763 -13.67 23.07 41.21
N LEU A 764 -14.04 23.68 40.07
CA LEU A 764 -13.14 24.54 39.28
C LEU A 764 -13.16 26.02 39.73
N VAL A 765 -14.02 26.37 40.68
CA VAL A 765 -14.11 27.67 41.38
C VAL A 765 -13.74 27.47 42.85
#